data_AF-A0A364NCA2-F1
#
_entry.id   AF-A0A364NCA2-F1
#
_cell.length_a   1.000
_cell.length_b   1.000
_cell.length_c   1.000
_cell.angle_alpha   90.00
_cell.angle_beta   90.00
_cell.angle_gamma   90.00
#
_symmetry.space_group_name_H-M   'P 1'
#
loop_
_entity.id
_entity.type
_entity.pdbx_description
1 polymer ?
#
loop_
_entity_poly.entity_id
_entity_poly.type
_entity_poly.pdbx_seq_one_letter_code
_entity_poly.pdbx_strand_id
1 'polypeptide(L)'
;MTRILLPFAAVVAALSPLVHAGIQFTSPAAGDKLTAGTAIAVKWEEAGSGPELADLLSYQLQLMVGGNKGDEQLPINTITTSGLFSAGNAASGLIPEDASDDLKTANAYFIKMIAVGKTGGQFITYSDRFAYTGMKGNGVLNDDIKKAATNVDGTDGPESEDTLVDTADPAATAAPDGDLYDQEYTMQTGLTRYAPMQPVPPTKITATNMKPLYPTSSVQIAKTKLPIPSQATTLTASQTFSTKSVENTVAAAPHATDDMANLSAESESWINVTKMAIAENYEDVLKGKYPAKEHAKKVKEWLVSKGGDENGTIYLEAQKQKLNEDNDGEAPFRQRRYFFYLSGCELPDSYLKYEMATEKLTLFIPPVEPDEVIWSGLPMSPEEAKAKYDIDECFTTNEVNSHLASTSESGQSTIYAIPEQVSDHITFLSYKDKDFKQLKTAIEYCRVIKTDYEIALIRKANAISTAAHEAVMKAASKAQNECELEAVFLKACVERNAKNQAYHSIVAAGEHAATLHYVHNAAPITDQNLLLLDAGCELDCYASDITRTFPIKGEFTAESLAIYKIVLDMQNQCINALKAGVNWDHVHELAHKIAIKGLLGLGLLKGDAAELFDKRISVAFFPHGLGHYLGLDTHDSGGNANYADKDVMFRYLRTRGTLPERSVITVEPGIYFCRFIIEPYLKDEEKKNYIDESVLEKYWTVGGVRIEDNVLITKDGHENLTPTPKEIDDITQLVKSI
;
A
#
# COMPACT_ATOMS: atom_id res chain seq x y z
N MET A 1 -46.13 52.47 -54.12
CA MET A 1 -47.21 51.89 -54.94
C MET A 1 -46.98 50.38 -55.03
N THR A 2 -47.97 49.60 -54.62
CA THR A 2 -48.44 48.35 -55.26
C THR A 2 -47.44 47.21 -55.56
N ARG A 3 -47.44 46.19 -54.68
CA ARG A 3 -47.84 44.77 -54.92
C ARG A 3 -47.47 44.06 -56.26
N ILE A 4 -46.94 42.82 -56.12
CA ILE A 4 -47.34 41.53 -56.77
C ILE A 4 -46.29 40.71 -57.59
N LEU A 5 -46.09 39.46 -57.11
CA LEU A 5 -45.79 38.14 -57.76
C LEU A 5 -44.38 37.71 -58.25
N LEU A 6 -43.96 36.56 -57.68
CA LEU A 6 -43.06 35.49 -58.17
C LEU A 6 -43.45 34.95 -59.58
N PRO A 7 -42.58 34.28 -60.38
CA PRO A 7 -42.06 32.93 -60.03
C PRO A 7 -40.67 32.48 -60.58
N PHE A 8 -40.16 31.39 -59.99
CA PHE A 8 -39.30 30.32 -60.53
C PHE A 8 -38.26 30.62 -61.64
N ALA A 9 -36.96 30.56 -61.28
CA ALA A 9 -35.93 29.77 -61.98
C ALA A 9 -34.55 30.00 -61.30
N ALA A 10 -34.22 29.18 -60.31
CA ALA A 10 -32.86 29.01 -59.81
C ALA A 10 -32.49 27.54 -59.93
N VAL A 11 -31.88 27.17 -61.06
CA VAL A 11 -31.20 25.89 -61.26
C VAL A 11 -29.91 26.21 -62.02
N VAL A 12 -28.84 25.53 -61.63
CA VAL A 12 -27.44 25.61 -62.15
C VAL A 12 -26.53 26.60 -61.41
N ALA A 13 -26.19 26.25 -60.16
CA ALA A 13 -24.85 26.52 -59.58
C ALA A 13 -24.71 25.80 -58.21
N ALA A 14 -24.68 24.47 -58.18
CA ALA A 14 -24.19 23.68 -57.03
C ALA A 14 -24.03 22.20 -57.42
N LEU A 15 -22.91 21.86 -58.06
CA LEU A 15 -22.40 20.49 -58.10
C LEU A 15 -20.89 20.57 -57.95
N SER A 16 -20.44 20.65 -56.70
CA SER A 16 -19.10 20.24 -56.29
C SER A 16 -19.28 18.96 -55.47
N PRO A 17 -18.57 17.87 -55.79
CA PRO A 17 -18.75 16.58 -55.13
C PRO A 17 -18.30 16.64 -53.68
N LEU A 18 -18.94 15.81 -52.86
CA LEU A 18 -18.71 15.63 -51.44
C LEU A 18 -17.21 15.48 -51.11
N VAL A 19 -16.78 16.20 -50.08
CA VAL A 19 -15.46 16.05 -49.45
C VAL A 19 -15.32 14.60 -49.00
N HIS A 20 -14.26 13.94 -49.47
CA HIS A 20 -13.85 12.58 -49.07
C HIS A 20 -13.03 12.70 -47.78
N ALA A 21 -13.59 12.27 -46.66
CA ALA A 21 -12.87 12.10 -45.40
C ALA A 21 -12.98 10.63 -44.96
N GLY A 22 -11.90 10.09 -44.38
CA GLY A 22 -11.77 8.68 -44.00
C GLY A 22 -10.33 8.33 -43.67
N ILE A 23 -10.08 7.10 -43.21
CA ILE A 23 -8.73 6.60 -42.92
C ILE A 23 -8.22 5.83 -44.15
N GLN A 24 -7.15 6.30 -44.77
CA GLN A 24 -6.46 5.58 -45.84
C GLN A 24 -5.05 5.21 -45.41
N PHE A 25 -4.73 3.91 -45.40
CA PHE A 25 -3.37 3.45 -45.12
C PHE A 25 -2.43 3.79 -46.28
N THR A 26 -1.28 4.37 -45.96
CA THR A 26 -0.21 4.71 -46.90
C THR A 26 1.01 3.81 -46.72
N SER A 27 1.11 3.09 -45.60
CA SER A 27 2.15 2.10 -45.33
C SER A 27 1.64 1.02 -44.36
N PRO A 28 1.91 -0.28 -44.63
CA PRO A 28 2.56 -0.82 -45.82
C PRO A 28 1.75 -0.59 -47.11
N ALA A 29 2.42 -0.45 -48.25
CA ALA A 29 1.76 -0.32 -49.54
C ALA A 29 1.26 -1.67 -50.04
N ALA A 30 0.25 -1.65 -50.92
CA ALA A 30 -0.30 -2.85 -51.55
C ALA A 30 0.81 -3.71 -52.21
N GLY A 31 0.91 -4.97 -51.77
CA GLY A 31 1.89 -5.94 -52.29
C GLY A 31 3.33 -5.77 -51.77
N ASP A 32 3.55 -4.93 -50.74
CA ASP A 32 4.86 -4.79 -50.12
C ASP A 32 5.40 -6.13 -49.59
N LYS A 33 6.73 -6.26 -49.58
CA LYS A 33 7.43 -7.44 -49.03
C LYS A 33 8.25 -7.03 -47.82
N LEU A 34 7.72 -7.35 -46.65
CA LEU A 34 8.35 -7.06 -45.36
C LEU A 34 9.12 -8.28 -44.84
N THR A 35 10.01 -8.06 -43.88
CA THR A 35 10.81 -9.13 -43.26
C THR A 35 10.43 -9.26 -41.79
N ALA A 36 10.08 -10.47 -41.37
CA ALA A 36 9.77 -10.77 -39.97
C ALA A 36 11.00 -10.55 -39.08
N GLY A 37 10.81 -10.25 -37.80
CA GLY A 37 11.89 -9.88 -36.89
C GLY A 37 12.34 -8.41 -37.00
N THR A 38 11.69 -7.61 -37.86
CA THR A 38 11.89 -6.16 -37.96
C THR A 38 10.62 -5.40 -37.57
N ALA A 39 10.76 -4.11 -37.25
CA ALA A 39 9.62 -3.27 -36.92
C ALA A 39 8.81 -2.93 -38.18
N ILE A 40 7.50 -3.19 -38.14
CA ILE A 40 6.57 -2.67 -39.14
C ILE A 40 6.27 -1.20 -38.81
N ALA A 41 6.27 -0.34 -39.83
CA ALA A 41 5.77 1.02 -39.73
C ALA A 41 4.41 1.09 -40.43
N VAL A 42 3.36 1.45 -39.68
CA VAL A 42 2.01 1.65 -40.18
C VAL A 42 1.76 3.15 -40.25
N LYS A 43 1.34 3.64 -41.42
CA LYS A 43 1.00 5.06 -41.64
C LYS A 43 -0.32 5.17 -42.36
N TRP A 44 -1.07 6.22 -42.04
CA TRP A 44 -2.33 6.54 -42.70
C TRP A 44 -2.47 8.05 -42.90
N GLU A 45 -3.35 8.43 -43.80
CA GLU A 45 -3.73 9.81 -44.06
C GLU A 45 -5.24 9.96 -44.07
N GLU A 46 -5.70 11.21 -43.97
CA GLU A 46 -7.11 11.56 -44.07
C GLU A 46 -7.53 11.59 -45.53
N ALA A 47 -7.97 10.44 -46.04
CA ALA A 47 -8.44 10.25 -47.39
C ALA A 47 -9.35 9.02 -47.46
N GLY A 48 -10.28 9.00 -48.43
CA GLY A 48 -11.20 7.88 -48.64
C GLY A 48 -12.62 8.13 -48.12
N SER A 49 -13.33 7.05 -47.81
CA SER A 49 -14.72 7.06 -47.32
C SER A 49 -14.78 6.55 -45.88
N GLY A 50 -15.17 7.40 -44.94
CA GLY A 50 -15.30 7.08 -43.53
C GLY A 50 -15.52 8.34 -42.65
N PRO A 51 -15.40 8.22 -41.33
CA PRO A 51 -15.41 9.36 -40.41
C PRO A 51 -14.17 10.26 -40.59
N GLU A 52 -14.31 11.56 -40.32
CA GLU A 52 -13.16 12.47 -40.20
C GLU A 52 -12.24 12.01 -39.06
N LEU A 53 -10.91 12.12 -39.22
CA LEU A 53 -9.99 11.77 -38.13
C LEU A 53 -10.22 12.65 -36.89
N ALA A 54 -10.76 13.86 -37.11
CA ALA A 54 -11.15 14.77 -36.05
C ALA A 54 -12.31 14.24 -35.18
N ASP A 55 -13.13 13.32 -35.68
CA ASP A 55 -14.26 12.73 -34.94
C ASP A 55 -13.87 11.44 -34.20
N LEU A 56 -12.64 10.97 -34.39
CA LEU A 56 -12.09 9.78 -33.75
C LEU A 56 -11.22 10.15 -32.53
N LEU A 57 -11.29 9.32 -31.49
CA LEU A 57 -10.56 9.51 -30.23
C LEU A 57 -9.29 8.66 -30.20
N SER A 58 -9.45 7.35 -30.31
CA SER A 58 -8.37 6.37 -30.18
C SER A 58 -8.45 5.29 -31.26
N TYR A 59 -7.33 4.60 -31.46
CA TYR A 59 -7.21 3.47 -32.37
C TYR A 59 -6.42 2.32 -31.75
N GLN A 60 -6.79 1.10 -32.13
CA GLN A 60 -6.01 -0.11 -31.93
C GLN A 60 -5.53 -0.63 -33.29
N LEU A 61 -4.28 -1.11 -33.37
CA LEU A 61 -3.72 -1.70 -34.59
C LEU A 61 -3.35 -3.16 -34.37
N GLN A 62 -3.83 -4.03 -35.25
CA GLN A 62 -3.54 -5.45 -35.24
C GLN A 62 -3.03 -5.90 -36.61
N LEU A 63 -2.01 -6.76 -36.61
CA LEU A 63 -1.59 -7.50 -37.79
C LEU A 63 -2.47 -8.75 -37.93
N MET A 64 -3.12 -8.87 -39.07
CA MET A 64 -4.03 -9.97 -39.39
C MET A 64 -3.42 -10.87 -40.48
N VAL A 65 -3.85 -12.13 -40.50
CA VAL A 65 -3.61 -13.08 -41.59
C VAL A 65 -4.89 -13.84 -41.92
N GLY A 66 -5.14 -14.12 -43.20
CA GLY A 66 -6.32 -14.90 -43.63
C GLY A 66 -7.08 -14.31 -44.82
N GLY A 67 -8.33 -14.75 -45.00
CA GLY A 67 -9.24 -14.34 -46.08
C GLY A 67 -9.94 -12.98 -45.82
N ASN A 68 -10.95 -12.65 -46.63
CA ASN A 68 -11.70 -11.39 -46.51
C ASN A 68 -12.95 -11.48 -45.61
N LYS A 69 -13.32 -12.68 -45.14
CA LYS A 69 -14.46 -12.87 -44.22
C LYS A 69 -13.97 -13.00 -42.79
N GLY A 70 -14.74 -12.50 -41.82
CA GLY A 70 -14.32 -12.43 -40.41
C GLY A 70 -14.00 -13.79 -39.76
N ASP A 71 -14.65 -14.87 -40.17
CA ASP A 71 -14.40 -16.24 -39.71
C ASP A 71 -13.16 -16.89 -40.37
N GLU A 72 -12.63 -16.28 -41.42
CA GLU A 72 -11.44 -16.70 -42.15
C GLU A 72 -10.21 -15.83 -41.82
N GLN A 73 -10.24 -15.04 -40.73
CA GLN A 73 -9.17 -14.13 -40.31
C GLN A 73 -8.64 -14.45 -38.90
N LEU A 74 -7.34 -14.29 -38.69
CA LEU A 74 -6.71 -14.46 -37.39
C LEU A 74 -5.79 -13.25 -37.06
N PRO A 75 -5.94 -12.61 -35.88
CA PRO A 75 -4.97 -11.64 -35.40
C PRO A 75 -3.70 -12.37 -34.94
N ILE A 76 -2.56 -12.05 -35.54
CA ILE A 76 -1.28 -12.70 -35.23
C ILE A 76 -0.34 -11.84 -34.41
N ASN A 77 -0.56 -10.52 -34.38
CA ASN A 77 0.16 -9.63 -33.49
C ASN A 77 -0.65 -8.34 -33.24
N THR A 78 -0.46 -7.71 -32.08
CA THR A 78 -1.00 -6.37 -31.80
C THR A 78 0.13 -5.35 -31.88
N ILE A 79 0.00 -4.37 -32.78
CA ILE A 79 1.01 -3.32 -33.03
C ILE A 79 0.84 -2.19 -32.01
N THR A 80 -0.39 -1.79 -31.73
CA THR A 80 -0.73 -0.77 -30.73
C THR A 80 -2.00 -1.19 -30.01
N THR A 81 -2.00 -1.20 -28.68
CA THR A 81 -3.16 -1.55 -27.85
C THR A 81 -4.13 -0.38 -27.64
N SER A 82 -3.61 0.86 -27.59
CA SER A 82 -4.42 2.09 -27.55
C SER A 82 -3.57 3.30 -27.95
N GLY A 83 -3.72 3.77 -29.20
CA GLY A 83 -3.13 5.01 -29.69
C GLY A 83 -4.18 6.12 -29.78
N LEU A 84 -3.77 7.38 -29.68
CA LEU A 84 -4.67 8.53 -29.85
C LEU A 84 -4.48 9.14 -31.24
N PHE A 85 -5.56 9.45 -31.95
CA PHE A 85 -5.46 10.16 -33.25
C PHE A 85 -4.84 11.55 -33.10
N SER A 86 -4.95 12.17 -31.91
CA SER A 86 -4.28 13.44 -31.59
C SER A 86 -2.75 13.33 -31.47
N ALA A 87 -2.20 12.13 -31.27
CA ALA A 87 -0.76 11.89 -31.18
C ALA A 87 -0.07 11.75 -32.54
N GLY A 88 -0.84 11.62 -33.63
CA GLY A 88 -0.34 11.54 -35.00
C GLY A 88 -0.82 10.29 -35.77
N ASN A 89 -0.49 10.24 -37.06
CA ASN A 89 -1.02 9.25 -38.02
C ASN A 89 -0.01 8.15 -38.38
N ALA A 90 0.83 7.76 -37.42
CA ALA A 90 1.83 6.72 -37.61
C ALA A 90 2.03 5.91 -36.33
N ALA A 91 2.25 4.60 -36.49
CA ALA A 91 2.59 3.68 -35.41
C ALA A 91 3.62 2.67 -35.90
N SER A 92 4.36 2.06 -34.98
CA SER A 92 5.30 0.99 -35.32
C SER A 92 5.38 -0.05 -34.22
N GLY A 93 5.56 -1.32 -34.60
CA GLY A 93 5.70 -2.42 -33.65
C GLY A 93 6.62 -3.51 -34.20
N LEU A 94 7.31 -4.22 -33.31
CA LEU A 94 8.12 -5.37 -33.71
C LEU A 94 7.19 -6.55 -34.07
N ILE A 95 7.43 -7.18 -35.22
CA ILE A 95 6.74 -8.42 -35.59
C ILE A 95 7.68 -9.61 -35.31
N PRO A 96 7.38 -10.46 -34.30
CA PRO A 96 8.18 -11.63 -34.00
C PRO A 96 8.26 -12.59 -35.20
N GLU A 97 9.40 -13.26 -35.36
CA GLU A 97 9.59 -14.24 -36.43
C GLU A 97 8.67 -15.46 -36.29
N ASP A 98 8.20 -15.76 -35.08
CA ASP A 98 7.31 -16.89 -34.76
C ASP A 98 5.81 -16.52 -34.76
N ALA A 99 5.45 -15.27 -35.10
CA ALA A 99 4.07 -14.79 -35.05
C ALA A 99 3.12 -15.47 -36.07
N SER A 100 3.65 -16.11 -37.11
CA SER A 100 2.87 -16.77 -38.14
C SER A 100 3.66 -17.92 -38.78
N ASP A 101 2.94 -18.87 -39.38
CA ASP A 101 3.56 -19.92 -40.19
C ASP A 101 4.12 -19.32 -41.51
N ASP A 102 5.10 -19.99 -42.14
CA ASP A 102 5.65 -19.53 -43.43
C ASP A 102 4.63 -19.75 -44.57
N LEU A 103 3.94 -18.67 -44.93
CA LEU A 103 2.97 -18.64 -46.02
C LEU A 103 3.58 -18.29 -47.39
N LYS A 104 4.92 -18.31 -47.52
CA LYS A 104 5.67 -18.12 -48.78
C LYS A 104 5.24 -16.91 -49.61
N THR A 105 5.67 -15.71 -49.25
CA THR A 105 5.48 -14.45 -50.02
C THR A 105 4.05 -14.16 -50.53
N ALA A 106 3.03 -14.88 -50.08
CA ALA A 106 1.64 -14.61 -50.43
C ALA A 106 1.21 -13.29 -49.79
N ASN A 107 0.31 -12.55 -50.45
CA ASN A 107 -0.31 -11.33 -49.92
C ASN A 107 -1.37 -11.67 -48.86
N ALA A 108 -0.95 -12.44 -47.86
CA ALA A 108 -1.82 -13.02 -46.85
C ALA A 108 -2.08 -12.09 -45.65
N TYR A 109 -1.28 -11.02 -45.51
CA TYR A 109 -1.26 -10.17 -44.32
C TYR A 109 -1.85 -8.81 -44.61
N PHE A 110 -2.54 -8.24 -43.63
CA PHE A 110 -3.12 -6.89 -43.69
C PHE A 110 -3.24 -6.32 -42.27
N ILE A 111 -3.39 -4.99 -42.17
CA ILE A 111 -3.58 -4.31 -40.89
C ILE A 111 -5.07 -4.13 -40.64
N LYS A 112 -5.52 -4.42 -39.42
CA LYS A 112 -6.85 -4.05 -38.91
C LYS A 112 -6.67 -2.87 -37.95
N MET A 113 -7.40 -1.79 -38.21
CA MET A 113 -7.56 -0.69 -37.27
C MET A 113 -8.97 -0.71 -36.70
N ILE A 114 -9.06 -0.65 -35.38
CA ILE A 114 -10.32 -0.43 -34.66
C ILE A 114 -10.25 0.97 -34.09
N ALA A 115 -11.00 1.91 -34.67
CA ALA A 115 -11.07 3.30 -34.24
C ALA A 115 -12.33 3.53 -33.40
N VAL A 116 -12.20 4.29 -32.31
CA VAL A 116 -13.31 4.64 -31.41
C VAL A 116 -13.69 6.10 -31.63
N GLY A 117 -14.97 6.37 -31.87
CA GLY A 117 -15.49 7.73 -32.03
C GLY A 117 -15.55 8.52 -30.73
N LYS A 118 -15.40 9.85 -30.79
CA LYS A 118 -15.53 10.74 -29.63
C LYS A 118 -16.93 10.71 -29.00
N THR A 119 -17.95 10.33 -29.77
CA THR A 119 -19.35 10.24 -29.35
C THR A 119 -19.81 8.81 -29.06
N GLY A 120 -18.89 7.83 -29.02
CA GLY A 120 -19.20 6.40 -28.93
C GLY A 120 -19.33 5.71 -30.29
N GLY A 121 -19.33 4.37 -30.29
CA GLY A 121 -19.31 3.54 -31.51
C GLY A 121 -17.89 3.20 -32.00
N GLN A 122 -17.79 2.27 -32.94
CA GLN A 122 -16.53 1.82 -33.53
C GLN A 122 -16.54 1.92 -35.06
N PHE A 123 -15.41 2.33 -35.62
CA PHE A 123 -15.11 2.23 -37.04
C PHE A 123 -13.94 1.27 -37.24
N ILE A 124 -14.19 0.16 -37.93
CA ILE A 124 -13.17 -0.85 -38.23
C ILE A 124 -12.78 -0.69 -39.69
N THR A 125 -11.50 -0.47 -39.93
CA THR A 125 -10.96 -0.36 -41.28
C THR A 125 -9.72 -1.23 -41.45
N TYR A 126 -9.41 -1.58 -42.70
CA TYR A 126 -8.35 -2.51 -43.04
C TYR A 126 -7.41 -1.90 -44.08
N SER A 127 -6.12 -2.24 -44.01
CA SER A 127 -5.17 -1.89 -45.06
C SER A 127 -5.28 -2.82 -46.26
N ASP A 128 -4.68 -2.40 -47.37
CA ASP A 128 -4.31 -3.32 -48.43
C ASP A 128 -3.35 -4.40 -47.92
N ARG A 129 -3.32 -5.50 -48.65
CA ARG A 129 -2.57 -6.70 -48.30
C ARG A 129 -1.13 -6.62 -48.77
N PHE A 130 -0.26 -7.25 -47.99
CA PHE A 130 1.17 -7.34 -48.23
C PHE A 130 1.70 -8.71 -47.79
N ALA A 131 2.97 -8.96 -48.06
CA ALA A 131 3.63 -10.24 -47.81
C ALA A 131 4.75 -10.10 -46.76
N TYR A 132 4.94 -11.15 -45.96
CA TYR A 132 6.11 -11.30 -45.10
C TYR A 132 7.07 -12.37 -45.61
N THR A 133 8.35 -12.14 -45.37
CA THR A 133 9.45 -13.09 -45.57
C THR A 133 10.10 -13.41 -44.23
N GLY A 134 10.51 -14.66 -44.02
CA GLY A 134 11.25 -15.06 -42.82
C GLY A 134 10.40 -15.39 -41.59
N MET A 135 9.09 -15.61 -41.76
CA MET A 135 8.23 -16.18 -40.72
C MET A 135 8.65 -17.65 -40.43
N LYS A 136 8.69 -18.03 -39.16
CA LYS A 136 9.22 -19.30 -38.63
C LYS A 136 8.26 -19.97 -37.66
N GLY A 137 7.03 -19.46 -37.52
CA GLY A 137 5.99 -20.12 -36.72
C GLY A 137 5.73 -21.54 -37.23
N ASN A 138 5.41 -22.45 -36.31
CA ASN A 138 5.11 -23.84 -36.64
C ASN A 138 3.77 -24.24 -36.02
N GLY A 139 2.72 -24.28 -36.84
CA GLY A 139 1.38 -24.69 -36.41
C GLY A 139 0.58 -23.57 -35.74
N VAL A 140 0.95 -22.31 -35.97
CA VAL A 140 0.23 -21.13 -35.45
C VAL A 140 -1.13 -20.97 -36.13
N LEU A 141 -1.21 -21.30 -37.43
CA LEU A 141 -2.43 -21.17 -38.21
C LEU A 141 -3.14 -22.51 -38.34
N ASN A 142 -4.46 -22.53 -38.13
CA ASN A 142 -5.28 -23.69 -38.45
C ASN A 142 -5.37 -23.89 -39.98
N ASP A 143 -5.80 -25.09 -40.40
CA ASP A 143 -5.81 -25.46 -41.83
C ASP A 143 -6.76 -24.59 -42.68
N ASP A 144 -7.86 -24.09 -42.09
CA ASP A 144 -8.84 -23.25 -42.77
C ASP A 144 -8.30 -21.84 -43.06
N ILE A 145 -7.64 -21.22 -42.07
CA ILE A 145 -6.98 -19.91 -42.21
C ILE A 145 -5.80 -20.00 -43.17
N LYS A 146 -5.01 -21.09 -43.10
CA LYS A 146 -3.92 -21.35 -44.07
C LYS A 146 -4.45 -21.39 -45.49
N LYS A 147 -5.52 -22.16 -45.71
CA LYS A 147 -6.13 -22.32 -47.03
C LYS A 147 -6.71 -20.99 -47.53
N ALA A 148 -7.41 -20.25 -46.67
CA ALA A 148 -7.95 -18.94 -46.99
C ALA A 148 -6.84 -17.93 -47.36
N ALA A 149 -5.77 -17.87 -46.58
CA ALA A 149 -4.62 -17.01 -46.81
C ALA A 149 -3.86 -17.33 -48.12
N THR A 150 -3.76 -18.62 -48.50
CA THR A 150 -3.10 -19.04 -49.74
C THR A 150 -3.95 -18.87 -51.01
N ASN A 151 -5.27 -18.72 -50.87
CA ASN A 151 -6.22 -18.53 -51.98
C ASN A 151 -6.52 -17.05 -52.25
N VAL A 152 -5.65 -16.14 -51.80
CA VAL A 152 -5.78 -14.71 -52.06
C VAL A 152 -5.02 -14.34 -53.34
N ASP A 153 -5.76 -13.87 -54.34
CA ASP A 153 -5.26 -13.67 -55.70
C ASP A 153 -4.88 -12.19 -55.98
N GLY A 154 -5.07 -11.30 -55.00
CA GLY A 154 -4.92 -9.85 -55.13
C GLY A 154 -4.34 -9.15 -53.89
N THR A 155 -4.41 -7.83 -53.86
CA THR A 155 -3.91 -6.99 -52.75
C THR A 155 -5.01 -6.29 -51.96
N ASP A 156 -6.28 -6.47 -52.34
CA ASP A 156 -7.37 -5.75 -51.70
C ASP A 156 -7.65 -6.31 -50.30
N GLY A 157 -7.71 -5.42 -49.30
CA GLY A 157 -8.08 -5.74 -47.94
C GLY A 157 -9.58 -6.06 -47.77
N PRO A 158 -10.01 -6.53 -46.59
CA PRO A 158 -11.43 -6.65 -46.25
C PRO A 158 -12.17 -5.29 -46.27
N GLU A 159 -13.49 -5.32 -46.42
CA GLU A 159 -14.33 -4.12 -46.37
C GLU A 159 -14.37 -3.51 -44.95
N SER A 160 -14.50 -2.17 -44.87
CA SER A 160 -14.60 -1.46 -43.58
C SER A 160 -16.00 -1.56 -42.99
N GLU A 161 -16.10 -1.57 -41.66
CA GLU A 161 -17.34 -1.64 -40.89
C GLU A 161 -17.52 -0.36 -40.06
N ASP A 162 -18.63 0.35 -40.21
CA ASP A 162 -18.92 1.60 -39.50
C ASP A 162 -20.16 1.48 -38.61
N THR A 163 -19.97 1.67 -37.31
CA THR A 163 -21.04 1.69 -36.30
C THR A 163 -21.14 3.03 -35.56
N LEU A 164 -20.50 4.09 -36.08
CA LEU A 164 -20.41 5.40 -35.42
C LEU A 164 -21.74 6.17 -35.37
N VAL A 165 -22.73 5.79 -36.19
CA VAL A 165 -24.01 6.52 -36.33
C VAL A 165 -25.25 5.71 -35.92
N ASP A 166 -25.09 4.63 -35.14
CA ASP A 166 -26.26 3.90 -34.63
C ASP A 166 -26.90 4.64 -33.43
N THR A 167 -27.48 5.81 -33.71
CA THR A 167 -28.52 6.41 -32.89
C THR A 167 -29.86 5.77 -33.25
N ALA A 168 -30.06 4.53 -32.81
CA ALA A 168 -31.38 3.89 -32.85
C ALA A 168 -32.09 4.01 -31.49
N ASP A 169 -33.19 4.74 -31.53
CA ASP A 169 -34.31 4.89 -30.59
C ASP A 169 -34.51 3.71 -29.60
N PRO A 170 -34.75 3.93 -28.28
CA PRO A 170 -34.96 2.85 -27.27
C PRO A 170 -36.20 1.96 -27.49
N ALA A 171 -36.84 2.02 -28.65
CA ALA A 171 -38.16 1.43 -28.91
C ALA A 171 -38.25 0.52 -30.14
N ALA A 172 -37.14 0.18 -30.82
CA ALA A 172 -37.21 -0.71 -31.99
C ALA A 172 -35.98 -1.62 -32.16
N THR A 173 -35.57 -2.32 -31.11
CA THR A 173 -35.01 -3.66 -31.33
C THR A 173 -36.14 -4.54 -31.85
N ALA A 174 -36.06 -4.93 -33.13
CA ALA A 174 -36.71 -6.16 -33.54
C ALA A 174 -36.28 -7.23 -32.54
N ALA A 175 -37.27 -7.82 -31.87
CA ALA A 175 -37.04 -8.80 -30.83
C ALA A 175 -36.04 -9.85 -31.36
N PRO A 176 -34.96 -10.18 -30.61
CA PRO A 176 -34.33 -11.46 -30.85
C PRO A 176 -35.43 -12.50 -30.72
N ASP A 177 -35.48 -13.41 -31.69
CA ASP A 177 -36.39 -14.55 -31.67
C ASP A 177 -36.46 -15.11 -30.25
N GLY A 178 -37.67 -15.44 -29.79
CA GLY A 178 -37.99 -15.75 -28.39
C GLY A 178 -37.21 -16.91 -27.75
N ASP A 179 -36.28 -17.52 -28.48
CA ASP A 179 -35.48 -18.68 -28.10
C ASP A 179 -34.21 -18.34 -27.28
N LEU A 180 -33.78 -17.07 -27.20
CA LEU A 180 -32.56 -16.69 -26.46
C LEU A 180 -32.72 -16.67 -24.93
N TYR A 181 -33.95 -16.59 -24.43
CA TYR A 181 -34.26 -16.67 -23.00
C TYR A 181 -34.58 -18.10 -22.53
N ASP A 182 -34.68 -19.04 -23.48
CA ASP A 182 -34.99 -20.44 -23.22
C ASP A 182 -33.74 -21.36 -23.22
N GLN A 183 -32.56 -20.81 -23.56
CA GLN A 183 -31.28 -21.54 -23.45
C GLN A 183 -30.68 -21.45 -22.05
N GLU A 184 -30.40 -22.60 -21.44
CA GLU A 184 -29.71 -22.70 -20.15
C GLU A 184 -28.41 -21.90 -20.14
N TYR A 185 -28.14 -21.18 -19.04
CA TYR A 185 -26.99 -20.29 -18.88
C TYR A 185 -25.65 -20.92 -19.28
N THR A 186 -25.49 -22.23 -19.04
CA THR A 186 -24.29 -23.01 -19.37
C THR A 186 -24.10 -23.29 -20.87
N MET A 187 -25.15 -23.11 -21.68
CA MET A 187 -25.16 -23.32 -23.12
C MET A 187 -25.03 -22.01 -23.92
N GLN A 188 -25.00 -20.85 -23.25
CA GLN A 188 -24.85 -19.55 -23.89
C GLN A 188 -23.38 -19.29 -24.28
N THR A 189 -23.13 -18.98 -25.55
CA THR A 189 -21.80 -18.63 -26.07
C THR A 189 -21.80 -17.20 -26.60
N GLY A 190 -21.26 -16.28 -25.80
CA GLY A 190 -21.12 -14.85 -26.07
C GLY A 190 -20.33 -14.17 -24.94
N LEU A 191 -19.81 -12.96 -25.17
CA LEU A 191 -19.01 -12.19 -24.19
C LEU A 191 -19.81 -11.82 -22.93
N THR A 192 -21.13 -11.70 -23.05
CA THR A 192 -22.06 -11.46 -21.94
C THR A 192 -23.07 -12.61 -21.90
N ARG A 193 -23.16 -13.30 -20.77
CA ARG A 193 -24.16 -14.34 -20.51
C ARG A 193 -25.23 -13.81 -19.57
N TYR A 194 -26.49 -14.06 -19.89
CA TYR A 194 -27.62 -13.57 -19.10
C TYR A 194 -28.12 -14.68 -18.19
N ALA A 195 -27.90 -14.53 -16.89
CA ALA A 195 -28.57 -15.35 -15.89
C ALA A 195 -30.05 -14.93 -15.84
N PRO A 196 -31.02 -15.87 -15.83
CA PRO A 196 -32.43 -15.52 -15.74
C PRO A 196 -32.68 -14.81 -14.41
N MET A 197 -32.91 -13.50 -14.45
CA MET A 197 -33.34 -12.72 -13.30
C MET A 197 -34.75 -13.16 -12.91
N GLN A 198 -34.98 -13.39 -11.62
CA GLN A 198 -36.33 -13.62 -11.12
C GLN A 198 -37.16 -12.35 -11.36
N PRO A 199 -38.33 -12.45 -12.03
CA PRO A 199 -39.22 -11.30 -12.15
C PRO A 199 -39.64 -10.82 -10.76
N VAL A 200 -39.70 -9.50 -10.58
CA VAL A 200 -40.10 -8.86 -9.32
C VAL A 200 -41.43 -9.46 -8.85
N PRO A 201 -41.50 -10.06 -7.65
CA PRO A 201 -42.71 -10.74 -7.22
C PRO A 201 -43.84 -9.70 -7.00
N PRO A 202 -45.05 -9.93 -7.53
CA PRO A 202 -46.17 -9.02 -7.34
C PRO A 202 -46.54 -8.95 -5.85
N THR A 203 -46.90 -7.74 -5.39
CA THR A 203 -47.17 -7.40 -3.99
C THR A 203 -48.42 -8.07 -3.38
N LYS A 204 -49.10 -8.94 -4.12
CA LYS A 204 -50.16 -9.84 -3.63
C LYS A 204 -50.07 -11.21 -4.31
N ILE A 205 -49.98 -12.25 -3.49
CA ILE A 205 -50.04 -13.64 -3.93
C ILE A 205 -51.52 -14.00 -4.17
N THR A 206 -51.94 -14.12 -5.43
CA THR A 206 -53.31 -14.50 -5.82
C THR A 206 -53.43 -15.88 -6.48
N ALA A 207 -52.33 -16.63 -6.62
CA ALA A 207 -52.35 -17.96 -7.21
C ALA A 207 -52.27 -19.06 -6.14
N THR A 208 -53.35 -19.84 -5.99
CA THR A 208 -53.41 -21.03 -5.12
C THR A 208 -52.93 -22.32 -5.81
N ASN A 209 -52.44 -22.23 -7.04
CA ASN A 209 -52.01 -23.38 -7.82
C ASN A 209 -50.56 -23.18 -8.30
N MET A 210 -49.61 -23.79 -7.58
CA MET A 210 -48.19 -23.71 -7.90
C MET A 210 -47.86 -24.69 -9.03
N LYS A 211 -47.79 -24.19 -10.26
CA LYS A 211 -47.10 -24.90 -11.34
C LYS A 211 -45.63 -24.44 -11.33
N PRO A 212 -44.64 -25.36 -11.34
CA PRO A 212 -43.23 -24.99 -11.40
C PRO A 212 -42.97 -24.13 -12.64
N LEU A 213 -42.25 -23.02 -12.46
CA LEU A 213 -41.95 -22.07 -13.53
C LEU A 213 -40.92 -22.63 -14.54
N TYR A 214 -40.20 -23.69 -14.16
CA TYR A 214 -39.14 -24.31 -14.96
C TYR A 214 -39.26 -25.85 -14.96
N PRO A 215 -38.85 -26.54 -16.03
CA PRO A 215 -38.76 -28.00 -16.04
C PRO A 215 -37.76 -28.49 -14.99
N THR A 216 -37.97 -29.71 -14.47
CA THR A 216 -37.09 -30.29 -13.45
C THR A 216 -35.73 -30.65 -14.07
N SER A 217 -34.65 -30.17 -13.45
CA SER A 217 -33.28 -30.53 -13.81
C SER A 217 -33.12 -32.06 -13.91
N SER A 218 -32.32 -32.52 -14.87
CA SER A 218 -31.97 -33.94 -15.06
C SER A 218 -31.14 -34.52 -13.91
N VAL A 219 -30.66 -33.69 -12.98
CA VAL A 219 -29.86 -34.10 -11.83
C VAL A 219 -30.75 -34.34 -10.61
N GLN A 220 -30.91 -35.61 -10.24
CA GLN A 220 -31.60 -36.00 -9.00
C GLN A 220 -30.66 -35.87 -7.80
N ILE A 221 -30.71 -34.74 -7.09
CA ILE A 221 -29.87 -34.49 -5.90
C ILE A 221 -30.45 -35.17 -4.64
N ALA A 222 -31.72 -35.57 -4.64
CA ALA A 222 -32.32 -36.34 -3.54
C ALA A 222 -33.39 -37.32 -4.04
N LYS A 223 -33.33 -38.58 -3.60
CA LYS A 223 -34.31 -39.64 -3.96
C LYS A 223 -35.47 -39.79 -2.97
N THR A 224 -35.46 -39.06 -1.86
CA THR A 224 -36.48 -39.10 -0.80
C THR A 224 -36.61 -37.76 -0.09
N LYS A 225 -37.78 -37.48 0.50
CA LYS A 225 -38.07 -36.24 1.26
C LYS A 225 -37.06 -36.07 2.39
N LEU A 226 -36.26 -35.00 2.33
CA LEU A 226 -35.47 -34.54 3.48
C LEU A 226 -36.42 -33.99 4.56
N PRO A 227 -36.11 -34.23 5.85
CA PRO A 227 -36.90 -33.67 6.95
C PRO A 227 -36.85 -32.14 6.94
N ILE A 228 -37.93 -31.51 7.42
CA ILE A 228 -38.03 -30.05 7.49
C ILE A 228 -36.95 -29.55 8.47
N PRO A 229 -36.04 -28.64 8.05
CA PRO A 229 -35.05 -28.08 8.95
C PRO A 229 -35.74 -27.28 10.06
N SER A 230 -35.35 -27.52 11.31
CA SER A 230 -35.83 -26.74 12.46
C SER A 230 -35.06 -25.42 12.54
N GLN A 231 -35.75 -24.31 12.35
CA GLN A 231 -35.21 -22.96 12.55
C GLN A 231 -35.52 -22.52 13.99
N ALA A 232 -34.48 -22.17 14.76
CA ALA A 232 -34.63 -21.48 16.04
C ALA A 232 -34.49 -19.98 15.79
N THR A 233 -35.59 -19.24 15.96
CA THR A 233 -35.62 -17.79 15.77
C THR A 233 -35.59 -17.11 17.13
N THR A 234 -34.50 -16.39 17.43
CA THR A 234 -34.44 -15.48 18.58
C THR A 234 -34.90 -14.09 18.11
N LEU A 235 -36.11 -13.67 18.53
CA LEU A 235 -36.63 -12.33 18.27
C LEU A 235 -36.02 -11.35 19.28
N THR A 236 -34.96 -10.64 18.89
CA THR A 236 -34.51 -9.45 19.62
C THR A 236 -35.51 -8.32 19.32
N ALA A 237 -36.16 -7.81 20.35
CA ALA A 237 -37.12 -6.72 20.22
C ALA A 237 -36.46 -5.47 19.60
N SER A 238 -37.04 -4.95 18.53
CA SER A 238 -36.62 -3.69 17.92
C SER A 238 -36.86 -2.53 18.91
N GLN A 239 -35.80 -1.91 19.41
CA GLN A 239 -35.90 -0.63 20.10
C GLN A 239 -36.20 0.45 19.05
N THR A 240 -37.44 0.92 19.02
CA THR A 240 -37.81 2.15 18.32
C THR A 240 -37.40 3.35 19.17
N PHE A 241 -36.35 4.05 18.76
CA PHE A 241 -36.14 5.43 19.19
C PHE A 241 -36.84 6.36 18.21
N SER A 242 -37.53 7.37 18.73
CA SER A 242 -38.02 8.50 17.93
C SER A 242 -37.15 9.72 18.26
N THR A 243 -36.58 10.33 17.23
CA THR A 243 -35.90 11.62 17.32
C THR A 243 -36.86 12.71 16.87
N LYS A 244 -37.04 13.73 17.68
CA LYS A 244 -37.81 14.93 17.34
C LYS A 244 -36.83 16.10 17.32
N SER A 245 -36.47 16.61 16.15
CA SER A 245 -35.72 17.88 16.07
C SER A 245 -36.70 19.02 16.32
N VAL A 246 -36.44 19.80 17.36
CA VAL A 246 -37.07 21.11 17.55
C VAL A 246 -36.07 22.13 17.03
N GLU A 247 -36.48 22.99 16.10
CA GLU A 247 -35.66 24.13 15.70
C GLU A 247 -35.29 24.97 16.93
N ASN A 248 -34.01 25.29 17.08
CA ASN A 248 -33.56 26.15 18.15
C ASN A 248 -34.07 27.58 17.86
N THR A 249 -35.13 28.00 18.57
CA THR A 249 -35.71 29.35 18.43
C THR A 249 -34.93 30.43 19.19
N VAL A 250 -33.74 30.11 19.71
CA VAL A 250 -32.85 31.06 20.37
C VAL A 250 -31.87 31.63 19.34
N ALA A 251 -31.91 32.95 19.13
CA ALA A 251 -30.95 33.66 18.31
C ALA A 251 -29.52 33.41 18.80
N ALA A 252 -28.58 33.26 17.85
CA ALA A 252 -27.16 33.03 18.15
C ALA A 252 -26.66 34.08 19.16
N ALA A 253 -26.09 33.61 20.27
CA ALA A 253 -25.47 34.48 21.25
C ALA A 253 -24.30 35.23 20.58
N PRO A 254 -24.18 36.56 20.77
CA PRO A 254 -23.03 37.30 20.26
C PRO A 254 -21.75 36.77 20.90
N HIS A 255 -20.66 36.80 20.13
CA HIS A 255 -19.33 36.42 20.60
C HIS A 255 -18.99 37.11 21.92
N ALA A 256 -18.36 36.35 22.82
CA ALA A 256 -17.86 36.86 24.09
C ALA A 256 -16.95 38.07 23.86
N THR A 257 -17.35 39.20 24.40
CA THR A 257 -16.56 40.43 24.51
C THR A 257 -16.36 40.67 25.99
N ASP A 258 -15.29 40.09 26.55
CA ASP A 258 -14.39 40.72 27.52
C ASP A 258 -13.48 39.70 28.23
N ASP A 259 -12.17 40.03 28.19
CA ASP A 259 -11.11 39.85 29.17
C ASP A 259 -11.22 38.72 30.21
N MET A 260 -10.83 37.51 29.80
CA MET A 260 -10.33 36.45 30.69
C MET A 260 -8.81 36.30 30.57
N ALA A 261 -8.09 37.44 30.60
CA ALA A 261 -6.62 37.48 30.61
C ALA A 261 -6.01 37.68 32.01
N ASN A 262 -6.78 37.66 33.10
CA ASN A 262 -6.26 38.06 34.42
C ASN A 262 -6.57 37.10 35.60
N LEU A 263 -6.79 35.80 35.36
CA LEU A 263 -6.92 34.81 36.44
C LEU A 263 -6.00 33.59 36.34
N SER A 264 -5.04 33.57 35.41
CA SER A 264 -4.02 32.50 35.31
C SER A 264 -2.62 32.90 35.83
N ALA A 265 -2.43 34.11 36.36
CA ALA A 265 -1.09 34.63 36.62
C ALA A 265 -0.52 34.40 38.03
N GLU A 266 -1.23 33.77 38.98
CA GLU A 266 -0.73 33.67 40.37
C GLU A 266 -0.67 32.26 40.99
N SER A 267 -0.88 31.17 40.23
CA SER A 267 -0.72 29.80 40.78
C SER A 267 0.34 28.90 40.12
N GLU A 268 1.15 29.42 39.19
CA GLU A 268 2.12 28.60 38.43
C GLU A 268 3.61 28.92 38.72
N SER A 269 3.96 29.38 39.93
CA SER A 269 5.35 29.81 40.19
C SER A 269 6.32 28.76 40.76
N TRP A 270 5.94 27.49 40.97
CA TRP A 270 6.87 26.53 41.64
C TRP A 270 6.84 25.05 41.18
N ILE A 271 6.56 24.74 39.91
CA ILE A 271 6.79 23.38 39.38
C ILE A 271 7.64 23.43 38.10
N ASN A 272 8.96 23.34 38.31
CA ASN A 272 10.01 22.86 37.40
C ASN A 272 9.87 23.15 35.88
N VAL A 273 10.36 24.33 35.51
CA VAL A 273 10.63 24.82 34.14
C VAL A 273 11.81 24.06 33.49
N THR A 274 11.74 22.73 33.35
CA THR A 274 12.79 21.97 32.63
C THR A 274 12.30 20.70 31.92
N LYS A 275 10.98 20.53 31.70
CA LYS A 275 10.43 19.36 30.97
C LYS A 275 9.63 19.69 29.68
N MET A 276 9.52 20.94 29.25
CA MET A 276 8.60 21.36 28.16
C MET A 276 9.28 21.93 26.89
N ALA A 277 10.41 21.40 26.41
CA ALA A 277 11.19 22.13 25.39
C ALA A 277 11.14 21.62 23.93
N ILE A 278 10.62 20.43 23.60
CA ILE A 278 10.74 19.93 22.20
C ILE A 278 9.48 19.20 21.67
N ALA A 279 8.58 18.76 22.55
CA ALA A 279 7.32 18.14 22.12
C ALA A 279 6.37 19.13 21.39
N GLU A 280 6.51 20.45 21.53
CA GLU A 280 5.50 21.38 20.99
C GLU A 280 5.78 21.87 19.56
N ASN A 281 7.01 21.73 19.04
CA ASN A 281 7.40 22.33 17.76
C ASN A 281 7.17 21.40 16.54
N TYR A 282 6.69 20.17 16.72
CA TYR A 282 6.49 19.29 15.57
C TYR A 282 5.44 19.84 14.60
N GLU A 283 4.39 20.53 15.06
CA GLU A 283 3.37 21.07 14.16
C GLU A 283 3.91 22.16 13.23
N ASP A 284 4.87 22.97 13.69
CA ASP A 284 5.48 24.00 12.84
C ASP A 284 6.41 23.40 11.79
N VAL A 285 7.15 22.34 12.14
CA VAL A 285 7.99 21.59 11.19
C VAL A 285 7.10 20.88 10.15
N LEU A 286 5.99 20.29 10.57
CA LEU A 286 5.07 19.54 9.70
C LEU A 286 4.21 20.43 8.78
N LYS A 287 4.23 21.77 8.95
CA LYS A 287 3.70 22.71 7.95
C LYS A 287 4.57 22.78 6.69
N GLY A 288 5.83 22.36 6.79
CA GLY A 288 6.72 22.24 5.66
C GLY A 288 6.32 21.11 4.71
N LYS A 289 7.10 20.93 3.64
CA LYS A 289 6.94 19.79 2.73
C LYS A 289 7.68 18.57 3.28
N TYR A 290 7.20 17.39 2.92
CA TYR A 290 7.98 16.16 3.14
C TYR A 290 9.33 16.27 2.39
N PRO A 291 10.48 16.00 3.03
CA PRO A 291 11.81 16.31 2.49
C PRO A 291 12.33 15.25 1.49
N ALA A 292 11.50 14.90 0.51
CA ALA A 292 11.78 13.90 -0.52
C ALA A 292 13.11 14.15 -1.26
N LYS A 293 13.37 15.40 -1.66
CA LYS A 293 14.62 15.77 -2.35
C LYS A 293 15.85 15.66 -1.46
N GLU A 294 15.75 15.98 -0.18
CA GLU A 294 16.85 15.78 0.78
C GLU A 294 17.18 14.29 0.92
N HIS A 295 16.17 13.44 1.03
CA HIS A 295 16.34 11.99 1.07
C HIS A 295 17.01 11.45 -0.20
N ALA A 296 16.56 11.89 -1.38
CA ALA A 296 17.15 11.49 -2.65
C ALA A 296 18.64 11.90 -2.75
N LYS A 297 19.00 13.10 -2.27
CA LYS A 297 20.40 13.56 -2.23
C LYS A 297 21.26 12.70 -1.31
N LYS A 298 20.78 12.36 -0.11
CA LYS A 298 21.48 11.46 0.83
C LYS A 298 21.77 10.09 0.19
N VAL A 299 20.78 9.54 -0.51
CA VAL A 299 20.91 8.26 -1.21
C VAL A 299 21.92 8.36 -2.37
N LYS A 300 21.88 9.45 -3.16
CA LYS A 300 22.88 9.76 -4.19
C LYS A 300 24.28 9.81 -3.61
N GLU A 301 24.50 10.58 -2.54
CA GLU A 301 25.81 10.72 -1.90
C GLU A 301 26.35 9.37 -1.43
N TRP A 302 25.48 8.53 -0.85
CA TRP A 302 25.87 7.19 -0.45
C TRP A 302 26.26 6.32 -1.66
N LEU A 303 25.44 6.29 -2.72
CA LEU A 303 25.72 5.51 -3.94
C LEU A 303 27.06 5.92 -4.54
N VAL A 304 27.29 7.22 -4.73
CA VAL A 304 28.56 7.76 -5.27
C VAL A 304 29.74 7.38 -4.37
N SER A 305 29.59 7.44 -3.04
CA SER A 305 30.64 7.02 -2.09
C SER A 305 30.99 5.53 -2.19
N LYS A 306 30.12 4.71 -2.76
CA LYS A 306 30.33 3.27 -3.01
C LYS A 306 30.72 2.95 -4.45
N GLY A 307 31.05 3.96 -5.25
CA GLY A 307 31.46 3.80 -6.65
C GLY A 307 30.28 3.74 -7.63
N GLY A 308 29.10 4.19 -7.22
CA GLY A 308 27.99 4.44 -8.13
C GLY A 308 28.27 5.61 -9.09
N ASP A 309 27.53 5.62 -10.19
CA ASP A 309 27.56 6.63 -11.23
C ASP A 309 27.00 7.96 -10.72
N GLU A 310 27.83 9.00 -10.73
CA GLU A 310 27.46 10.36 -10.31
C GLU A 310 26.31 10.95 -11.14
N ASN A 311 26.17 10.50 -12.39
CA ASN A 311 25.13 10.94 -13.32
C ASN A 311 23.99 9.90 -13.47
N GLY A 312 23.90 8.95 -12.54
CA GLY A 312 22.87 7.92 -12.57
C GLY A 312 21.45 8.44 -12.36
N THR A 313 20.49 7.54 -12.50
CA THR A 313 19.07 7.81 -12.21
C THR A 313 18.56 6.79 -11.20
N ILE A 314 17.89 7.26 -10.14
CA ILE A 314 17.18 6.38 -9.20
C ILE A 314 15.73 6.23 -9.67
N TYR A 315 15.23 4.99 -9.69
CA TYR A 315 13.85 4.66 -10.03
C TYR A 315 13.23 3.75 -8.97
N LEU A 316 12.02 4.11 -8.53
CA LEU A 316 11.24 3.35 -7.55
C LEU A 316 9.76 3.34 -7.94
N GLU A 317 9.05 2.27 -7.55
CA GLU A 317 7.60 2.18 -7.71
C GLU A 317 6.92 2.08 -6.35
N ALA A 318 5.76 2.73 -6.24
CA ALA A 318 4.83 2.54 -5.15
C ALA A 318 4.33 1.09 -5.08
N GLN A 319 3.71 0.75 -3.96
CA GLN A 319 2.91 -0.45 -3.87
C GLN A 319 1.73 -0.36 -4.84
N LYS A 320 1.41 -1.47 -5.49
CA LYS A 320 0.25 -1.57 -6.38
C LYS A 320 -1.02 -1.80 -5.56
N GLN A 321 -2.12 -1.16 -5.94
CA GLN A 321 -3.41 -1.48 -5.36
C GLN A 321 -3.78 -2.92 -5.71
N LYS A 322 -4.34 -3.64 -4.73
CA LYS A 322 -4.77 -5.03 -4.89
C LYS A 322 -6.17 -5.17 -4.36
N LEU A 323 -6.95 -6.03 -5.01
CA LEU A 323 -8.23 -6.49 -4.50
C LEU A 323 -8.02 -7.78 -3.70
N ASN A 324 -8.99 -8.12 -2.85
CA ASN A 324 -9.04 -9.42 -2.22
C ASN A 324 -9.23 -10.51 -3.30
N GLU A 325 -8.68 -11.70 -3.06
CA GLU A 325 -8.60 -12.77 -4.07
C GLU A 325 -9.94 -13.11 -4.72
N ASP A 326 -11.02 -13.12 -3.94
CA ASP A 326 -12.34 -13.59 -4.36
C ASP A 326 -13.43 -12.49 -4.41
N ASN A 327 -13.07 -11.19 -4.32
CA ASN A 327 -14.05 -10.10 -4.42
C ASN A 327 -13.45 -8.76 -4.88
N ASP A 328 -14.31 -7.77 -5.07
CA ASP A 328 -13.99 -6.41 -5.51
C ASP A 328 -13.59 -5.46 -4.37
N GLY A 329 -13.46 -5.95 -3.15
CA GLY A 329 -12.96 -5.18 -2.02
C GLY A 329 -11.45 -4.98 -2.07
N GLU A 330 -10.98 -3.78 -1.77
CA GLU A 330 -9.55 -3.48 -1.65
C GLU A 330 -8.91 -4.32 -0.53
N ALA A 331 -7.75 -4.90 -0.84
CA ALA A 331 -6.91 -5.52 0.17
C ALA A 331 -6.25 -4.43 1.04
N PRO A 332 -5.93 -4.73 2.32
CA PRO A 332 -5.24 -3.77 3.18
C PRO A 332 -3.98 -3.20 2.52
N PHE A 333 -3.98 -1.88 2.32
CA PHE A 333 -2.90 -1.18 1.64
C PHE A 333 -1.80 -0.77 2.63
N ARG A 334 -0.55 -1.07 2.29
CA ARG A 334 0.63 -0.57 2.98
C ARG A 334 1.68 -0.17 1.93
N GLN A 335 2.08 1.09 1.94
CA GLN A 335 3.02 1.65 0.99
C GLN A 335 4.43 1.05 1.17
N ARG A 336 5.16 0.88 0.07
CA ARG A 336 6.58 0.47 0.08
C ARG A 336 7.43 1.55 0.75
N ARG A 337 8.15 1.20 1.84
CA ARG A 337 8.93 2.18 2.62
C ARG A 337 10.07 2.84 1.85
N TYR A 338 10.70 2.14 0.91
CA TYR A 338 11.75 2.73 0.07
C TYR A 338 11.20 3.79 -0.88
N PHE A 339 10.06 3.52 -1.53
CA PHE A 339 9.38 4.50 -2.36
C PHE A 339 8.89 5.68 -1.53
N PHE A 340 8.24 5.42 -0.40
CA PHE A 340 7.74 6.46 0.50
C PHE A 340 8.87 7.35 1.00
N TYR A 341 10.01 6.78 1.41
CA TYR A 341 11.17 7.54 1.89
C TYR A 341 11.66 8.59 0.89
N LEU A 342 11.60 8.32 -0.42
CA LEU A 342 12.09 9.26 -1.45
C LEU A 342 10.99 10.12 -2.06
N SER A 343 9.72 9.96 -1.65
CA SER A 343 8.58 10.66 -2.27
C SER A 343 7.61 11.32 -1.29
N GLY A 344 7.42 10.75 -0.10
CA GLY A 344 6.32 11.06 0.82
C GLY A 344 4.94 10.62 0.30
N CYS A 345 4.88 9.99 -0.87
CA CYS A 345 3.63 9.72 -1.58
C CYS A 345 2.95 8.45 -1.06
N GLU A 346 1.71 8.60 -0.60
CA GLU A 346 0.88 7.49 -0.10
C GLU A 346 0.03 6.84 -1.19
N LEU A 347 -0.06 7.46 -2.37
CA LEU A 347 -0.87 6.91 -3.44
C LEU A 347 -0.31 5.56 -3.94
N PRO A 348 -1.18 4.59 -4.20
CA PRO A 348 -0.78 3.37 -4.88
C PRO A 348 -0.40 3.69 -6.34
N ASP A 349 0.17 2.69 -7.02
CA ASP A 349 0.36 2.69 -8.48
C ASP A 349 1.17 3.89 -9.05
N SER A 350 1.91 4.56 -8.17
CA SER A 350 2.76 5.70 -8.48
C SER A 350 4.22 5.29 -8.77
N TYR A 351 4.97 6.17 -9.42
CA TYR A 351 6.39 5.96 -9.74
C TYR A 351 7.23 7.17 -9.37
N LEU A 352 8.52 6.97 -9.14
CA LEU A 352 9.46 8.03 -8.79
C LEU A 352 10.72 7.90 -9.64
N LYS A 353 11.17 9.02 -10.19
CA LYS A 353 12.44 9.16 -10.91
C LYS A 353 13.27 10.28 -10.28
N TYR A 354 14.53 10.01 -9.95
CA TYR A 354 15.48 11.02 -9.52
C TYR A 354 16.72 11.03 -10.40
N GLU A 355 16.91 12.10 -11.16
CA GLU A 355 18.08 12.31 -12.02
C GLU A 355 19.21 12.91 -11.19
N MET A 356 20.28 12.15 -10.93
CA MET A 356 21.33 12.55 -9.98
C MET A 356 22.18 13.72 -10.48
N ALA A 357 22.40 13.83 -11.80
CA ALA A 357 23.19 14.90 -12.41
C ALA A 357 22.56 16.28 -12.22
N THR A 358 21.26 16.40 -12.55
CA THR A 358 20.49 17.65 -12.43
C THR A 358 19.81 17.81 -11.07
N GLU A 359 19.90 16.79 -10.22
CA GLU A 359 19.18 16.66 -8.94
C GLU A 359 17.68 16.89 -9.08
N LYS A 360 17.10 16.38 -10.17
CA LYS A 360 15.69 16.58 -10.51
C LYS A 360 14.86 15.39 -10.03
N LEU A 361 13.89 15.64 -9.16
CA LEU A 361 13.00 14.64 -8.58
C LEU A 361 11.60 14.76 -9.19
N THR A 362 11.18 13.72 -9.91
CA THR A 362 9.90 13.65 -10.62
C THR A 362 9.05 12.51 -10.05
N LEU A 363 7.85 12.86 -9.59
CA LEU A 363 6.82 11.91 -9.16
C LEU A 363 5.83 11.66 -10.31
N PHE A 364 5.33 10.43 -10.44
CA PHE A 364 4.27 10.08 -11.36
C PHE A 364 3.12 9.47 -10.56
N ILE A 365 1.95 10.11 -10.59
CA ILE A 365 0.75 9.67 -9.86
C ILE A 365 -0.34 9.19 -10.84
N PRO A 366 -1.29 8.34 -10.42
CA PRO A 366 -2.38 7.91 -11.28
C PRO A 366 -3.14 9.10 -11.90
N PRO A 367 -3.59 9.01 -13.17
CA PRO A 367 -4.40 10.06 -13.79
C PRO A 367 -5.76 10.19 -13.10
N VAL A 368 -6.39 11.35 -13.26
CA VAL A 368 -7.77 11.55 -12.80
C VAL A 368 -8.73 10.96 -13.82
N GLU A 369 -9.35 9.84 -13.49
CA GLU A 369 -10.39 9.24 -14.31
C GLU A 369 -11.78 9.74 -13.88
N PRO A 370 -12.57 10.39 -14.76
CA PRO A 370 -13.85 10.99 -14.38
C PRO A 370 -14.83 10.04 -13.71
N ASP A 371 -14.85 8.78 -14.14
CA ASP A 371 -15.71 7.75 -13.55
C ASP A 371 -15.27 7.45 -12.12
N GLU A 372 -13.97 7.31 -11.85
CA GLU A 372 -13.44 7.06 -10.51
C GLU A 372 -13.72 8.21 -9.54
N VAL A 373 -13.79 9.47 -10.02
CA VAL A 373 -14.13 10.61 -9.16
C VAL A 373 -15.52 10.46 -8.54
N ILE A 374 -16.47 9.83 -9.25
CA ILE A 374 -17.83 9.57 -8.75
C ILE A 374 -17.80 8.50 -7.65
N TRP A 375 -16.93 7.49 -7.78
CA TRP A 375 -16.88 6.33 -6.88
C TRP A 375 -15.98 6.54 -5.66
N SER A 376 -14.81 7.12 -5.87
CA SER A 376 -13.69 7.14 -4.91
C SER A 376 -13.34 8.56 -4.44
N GLY A 377 -14.01 9.58 -4.99
CA GLY A 377 -13.72 10.99 -4.75
C GLY A 377 -12.57 11.50 -5.60
N LEU A 378 -12.27 12.80 -5.48
CA LEU A 378 -11.22 13.44 -6.27
C LEU A 378 -9.83 12.99 -5.77
N PRO A 379 -9.01 12.32 -6.60
CA PRO A 379 -7.65 11.95 -6.21
C PRO A 379 -6.74 13.18 -6.17
N MET A 380 -5.55 13.03 -5.56
CA MET A 380 -4.57 14.10 -5.48
C MET A 380 -4.15 14.59 -6.87
N SER A 381 -4.09 15.91 -7.07
CA SER A 381 -3.57 16.49 -8.31
C SER A 381 -2.04 16.63 -8.32
N PRO A 382 -1.39 16.76 -9.50
CA PRO A 382 0.03 17.07 -9.59
C PRO A 382 0.44 18.34 -8.84
N GLU A 383 -0.41 19.36 -8.82
CA GLU A 383 -0.18 20.61 -8.08
C GLU A 383 -0.21 20.39 -6.57
N GLU A 384 -1.16 19.59 -6.08
CA GLU A 384 -1.26 19.21 -4.66
C GLU A 384 -0.05 18.39 -4.23
N ALA A 385 0.37 17.42 -5.06
CA ALA A 385 1.57 16.63 -4.82
C ALA A 385 2.82 17.54 -4.70
N LYS A 386 2.98 18.51 -5.61
CA LYS A 386 4.06 19.50 -5.55
C LYS A 386 3.97 20.45 -4.37
N ALA A 387 2.77 20.69 -3.82
CA ALA A 387 2.58 21.49 -2.62
C ALA A 387 2.93 20.71 -1.35
N LYS A 388 2.65 19.39 -1.31
CA LYS A 388 2.86 18.52 -0.14
C LYS A 388 4.28 17.94 -0.06
N TYR A 389 4.87 17.61 -1.19
CA TYR A 389 6.16 16.91 -1.28
C TYR A 389 7.23 17.81 -1.88
N ASP A 390 8.45 17.74 -1.35
CA ASP A 390 9.60 18.46 -1.91
C ASP A 390 10.09 17.76 -3.18
N ILE A 391 9.33 17.93 -4.27
CA ILE A 391 9.57 17.39 -5.62
C ILE A 391 9.59 18.52 -6.65
N ASP A 392 10.32 18.33 -7.75
CA ASP A 392 10.43 19.34 -8.81
C ASP A 392 9.26 19.28 -9.79
N GLU A 393 8.86 18.06 -10.16
CA GLU A 393 7.81 17.80 -11.14
C GLU A 393 6.90 16.66 -10.69
N CYS A 394 5.64 16.73 -11.13
CA CYS A 394 4.67 15.67 -10.96
C CYS A 394 3.91 15.51 -12.28
N PHE A 395 3.83 14.28 -12.79
CA PHE A 395 3.12 13.91 -14.02
C PHE A 395 2.21 12.72 -13.77
N THR A 396 1.51 12.27 -14.81
CA THR A 396 0.68 11.08 -14.72
C THR A 396 1.48 9.80 -14.99
N THR A 397 1.03 8.67 -14.45
CA THR A 397 1.66 7.35 -14.63
C THR A 397 1.78 6.93 -16.10
N ASN A 398 0.89 7.41 -16.98
CA ASN A 398 0.92 7.17 -18.42
C ASN A 398 2.19 7.73 -19.10
N GLU A 399 2.86 8.68 -18.47
CA GLU A 399 4.02 9.38 -19.00
C GLU A 399 5.35 8.80 -18.50
N VAL A 400 5.33 7.79 -17.60
CA VAL A 400 6.55 7.28 -16.97
C VAL A 400 7.58 6.77 -18.00
N ASN A 401 7.15 5.98 -18.99
CA ASN A 401 8.03 5.42 -20.00
C ASN A 401 8.58 6.50 -20.96
N SER A 402 7.78 7.51 -21.31
CA SER A 402 8.26 8.60 -22.16
C SER A 402 9.33 9.42 -21.43
N HIS A 403 9.17 9.65 -20.13
CA HIS A 403 10.16 10.32 -19.29
C HIS A 403 11.40 9.49 -18.98
N LEU A 404 11.29 8.16 -18.94
CA LEU A 404 12.46 7.27 -18.87
C LEU A 404 13.21 7.23 -20.20
N ALA A 405 12.51 7.38 -21.33
CA ALA A 405 13.11 7.37 -22.67
C ALA A 405 13.73 8.72 -23.09
N SER A 406 13.13 9.84 -22.72
CA SER A 406 13.46 11.21 -23.17
C SER A 406 14.69 11.83 -22.52
N THR A 407 15.35 11.09 -21.64
CA THR A 407 16.44 11.63 -20.83
C THR A 407 17.73 11.67 -21.68
N SER A 408 17.86 12.68 -22.53
CA SER A 408 18.89 12.83 -23.56
C SER A 408 20.33 12.93 -23.03
N GLU A 409 20.52 13.26 -21.75
CA GLU A 409 21.82 13.20 -21.06
C GLU A 409 22.11 11.82 -20.43
N SER A 410 21.09 10.98 -20.20
CA SER A 410 21.21 9.67 -19.52
C SER A 410 21.49 8.48 -20.44
N GLY A 411 21.55 8.71 -21.75
CA GLY A 411 21.97 7.71 -22.75
C GLY A 411 23.30 7.01 -22.43
N GLN A 412 24.08 7.58 -21.51
CA GLN A 412 25.40 7.10 -21.09
C GLN A 412 25.48 6.70 -19.60
N SER A 413 24.40 6.79 -18.81
CA SER A 413 24.42 6.61 -17.36
C SER A 413 23.73 5.33 -16.85
N THR A 414 23.91 5.05 -15.57
CA THR A 414 23.36 3.89 -14.85
C THR A 414 21.99 4.19 -14.25
N ILE A 415 21.03 3.29 -14.43
CA ILE A 415 19.78 3.31 -13.64
C ILE A 415 19.86 2.40 -12.42
N TYR A 416 19.48 2.93 -11.27
CA TYR A 416 19.38 2.26 -9.99
C TYR A 416 17.91 1.94 -9.70
N ALA A 417 17.58 0.67 -9.48
CA ALA A 417 16.23 0.24 -9.12
C ALA A 417 16.28 -0.93 -8.13
N ILE A 418 15.14 -1.29 -7.55
CA ILE A 418 15.04 -2.46 -6.66
C ILE A 418 14.49 -3.64 -7.49
N PRO A 419 15.17 -4.81 -7.49
CA PRO A 419 14.72 -5.97 -8.25
C PRO A 419 13.35 -6.45 -7.76
N GLU A 420 12.57 -7.09 -8.63
CA GLU A 420 11.22 -7.61 -8.35
C GLU A 420 10.17 -6.55 -7.98
N GLN A 421 10.57 -5.27 -7.93
CA GLN A 421 9.69 -4.13 -7.69
C GLN A 421 9.37 -3.33 -8.95
N VAL A 422 10.07 -3.62 -10.05
CA VAL A 422 9.88 -2.99 -11.37
C VAL A 422 8.82 -3.75 -12.15
N SER A 423 7.80 -3.05 -12.63
CA SER A 423 6.68 -3.61 -13.40
C SER A 423 7.11 -3.99 -14.83
N ASP A 424 6.50 -5.04 -15.39
CA ASP A 424 6.88 -5.61 -16.70
C ASP A 424 6.81 -4.62 -17.87
N HIS A 425 5.91 -3.63 -17.78
CA HIS A 425 5.72 -2.61 -18.82
C HIS A 425 6.75 -1.48 -18.75
N ILE A 426 7.60 -1.44 -17.72
CA ILE A 426 8.62 -0.40 -17.53
C ILE A 426 9.87 -0.77 -18.31
N THR A 427 10.36 0.15 -19.14
CA THR A 427 11.54 -0.09 -19.98
C THR A 427 12.67 0.88 -19.65
N PHE A 428 13.89 0.34 -19.53
CA PHE A 428 15.11 1.11 -19.28
C PHE A 428 16.03 1.11 -20.50
N LEU A 429 15.46 1.20 -21.71
CA LEU A 429 16.19 1.06 -22.97
C LEU A 429 17.21 2.20 -23.19
N SER A 430 16.93 3.39 -22.67
CA SER A 430 17.83 4.54 -22.79
C SER A 430 19.01 4.52 -21.83
N TYR A 431 19.07 3.59 -20.88
CA TYR A 431 20.16 3.52 -19.88
C TYR A 431 21.22 2.51 -20.31
N LYS A 432 22.49 2.90 -20.18
CA LYS A 432 23.64 2.06 -20.58
C LYS A 432 23.80 0.86 -19.64
N ASP A 433 23.71 1.12 -18.35
CA ASP A 433 23.93 0.16 -17.28
C ASP A 433 22.72 0.13 -16.33
N LYS A 434 22.47 -1.02 -15.69
CA LYS A 434 21.36 -1.22 -14.75
C LYS A 434 21.90 -1.84 -13.47
N ASP A 435 21.67 -1.19 -12.34
CA ASP A 435 22.06 -1.67 -11.01
C ASP A 435 20.83 -1.96 -10.17
N PHE A 436 20.68 -3.24 -9.83
CA PHE A 436 19.61 -3.76 -8.97
C PHE A 436 20.13 -4.23 -7.60
N LYS A 437 21.31 -3.81 -7.18
CA LYS A 437 22.00 -4.31 -5.98
C LYS A 437 22.19 -3.23 -4.94
N GLN A 438 22.58 -2.03 -5.34
CA GLN A 438 23.03 -1.01 -4.41
C GLN A 438 21.89 -0.18 -3.80
N LEU A 439 20.84 0.10 -4.56
CA LEU A 439 19.82 1.08 -4.17
C LEU A 439 19.12 0.74 -2.85
N LYS A 440 18.73 -0.52 -2.68
CA LYS A 440 18.06 -0.98 -1.46
C LYS A 440 18.93 -0.71 -0.23
N THR A 441 20.20 -1.14 -0.26
CA THR A 441 21.16 -0.95 0.83
C THR A 441 21.48 0.52 1.07
N ALA A 442 21.56 1.33 0.01
CA ALA A 442 21.75 2.77 0.12
C ALA A 442 20.62 3.41 0.94
N ILE A 443 19.37 3.11 0.58
CA ILE A 443 18.19 3.63 1.27
C ILE A 443 18.14 3.13 2.73
N GLU A 444 18.40 1.85 2.96
CA GLU A 444 18.43 1.28 4.32
C GLU A 444 19.44 1.99 5.23
N TYR A 445 20.62 2.35 4.70
CA TYR A 445 21.63 3.09 5.45
C TYR A 445 21.21 4.55 5.70
N CYS A 446 20.68 5.22 4.68
CA CYS A 446 20.27 6.62 4.78
C CYS A 446 19.08 6.82 5.75
N ARG A 447 18.15 5.87 5.82
CA ARG A 447 17.00 5.88 6.74
C ARG A 447 17.39 5.86 8.22
N VAL A 448 18.61 5.43 8.57
CA VAL A 448 19.06 5.42 9.96
C VAL A 448 19.13 6.85 10.54
N ILE A 449 19.51 7.84 9.73
CA ILE A 449 19.73 9.23 10.15
C ILE A 449 18.51 10.07 9.80
N LYS A 450 17.72 10.45 10.82
CA LYS A 450 16.44 11.13 10.61
C LYS A 450 16.65 12.62 10.33
N THR A 451 15.85 13.18 9.43
CA THR A 451 15.65 14.63 9.24
C THR A 451 14.80 15.22 10.37
N ASP A 452 14.72 16.54 10.44
CA ASP A 452 13.87 17.20 11.45
C ASP A 452 12.39 16.91 11.19
N TYR A 453 11.98 16.78 9.92
CA TYR A 453 10.62 16.42 9.54
C TYR A 453 10.26 14.98 9.97
N GLU A 454 11.18 14.03 9.78
CA GLU A 454 11.01 12.66 10.26
C GLU A 454 10.88 12.58 11.78
N ILE A 455 11.75 13.29 12.50
CA ILE A 455 11.70 13.37 13.97
C ILE A 455 10.36 13.99 14.40
N ALA A 456 9.87 15.02 13.71
CA ALA A 456 8.58 15.65 14.00
C ALA A 456 7.40 14.66 13.83
N LEU A 457 7.40 13.82 12.78
CA LEU A 457 6.40 12.76 12.62
C LEU A 457 6.46 11.72 13.74
N ILE A 458 7.67 11.26 14.09
CA ILE A 458 7.87 10.29 15.19
C ILE A 458 7.40 10.89 16.54
N ARG A 459 7.66 12.17 16.80
CA ARG A 459 7.16 12.87 18.00
C ARG A 459 5.64 12.89 18.04
N LYS A 460 5.01 13.23 16.92
CA LYS A 460 3.54 13.29 16.84
C LYS A 460 2.93 11.90 17.01
N ALA A 461 3.52 10.86 16.42
CA ALA A 461 3.13 9.47 16.66
C ALA A 461 3.29 9.08 18.14
N ASN A 462 4.39 9.48 18.79
CA ASN A 462 4.59 9.26 20.23
C ASN A 462 3.53 9.99 21.08
N ALA A 463 3.18 11.23 20.75
CA ALA A 463 2.17 12.00 21.48
C ALA A 463 0.77 11.38 21.35
N ILE A 464 0.40 10.92 20.15
CA ILE A 464 -0.87 10.22 19.92
C ILE A 464 -0.90 8.90 20.70
N SER A 465 0.16 8.09 20.61
CA SER A 465 0.27 6.83 21.34
C SER A 465 0.29 7.05 22.85
N THR A 466 0.89 8.12 23.34
CA THR A 466 0.85 8.51 24.76
C THR A 466 -0.59 8.71 25.23
N ALA A 467 -1.37 9.48 24.48
CA ALA A 467 -2.78 9.68 24.80
C ALA A 467 -3.58 8.37 24.77
N ALA A 468 -3.24 7.44 23.88
CA ALA A 468 -3.85 6.11 23.82
C ALA A 468 -3.43 5.22 25.00
N HIS A 469 -2.15 5.19 25.39
CA HIS A 469 -1.65 4.50 26.59
C HIS A 469 -2.35 5.01 27.85
N GLU A 470 -2.46 6.32 28.02
CA GLU A 470 -3.19 6.91 29.16
C GLU A 470 -4.67 6.53 29.17
N ALA A 471 -5.32 6.49 28.00
CA ALA A 471 -6.71 6.08 27.89
C ALA A 471 -6.89 4.63 28.34
N VAL A 472 -5.97 3.73 27.96
CA VAL A 472 -5.98 2.34 28.42
C VAL A 472 -5.75 2.25 29.93
N MET A 473 -4.78 2.98 30.49
CA MET A 473 -4.54 3.01 31.93
C MET A 473 -5.79 3.42 32.72
N LYS A 474 -6.51 4.45 32.24
CA LYS A 474 -7.76 4.94 32.84
C LYS A 474 -8.92 3.94 32.71
N ALA A 475 -8.91 3.10 31.68
CA ALA A 475 -9.94 2.08 31.45
C ALA A 475 -9.65 0.73 32.14
N ALA A 476 -8.39 0.47 32.50
CA ALA A 476 -7.88 -0.83 32.92
C ALA A 476 -8.70 -1.51 34.02
N SER A 477 -9.08 -0.77 35.06
CA SER A 477 -9.78 -1.34 36.22
C SER A 477 -11.22 -1.77 35.93
N LYS A 478 -11.78 -1.37 34.78
CA LYS A 478 -13.18 -1.62 34.38
C LYS A 478 -13.29 -2.68 33.28
N ALA A 479 -12.20 -2.95 32.56
CA ALA A 479 -12.19 -3.90 31.46
C ALA A 479 -12.39 -5.34 31.95
N GLN A 480 -13.14 -6.12 31.18
CA GLN A 480 -13.42 -7.53 31.49
C GLN A 480 -12.42 -8.48 30.81
N ASN A 481 -11.74 -8.01 29.77
CA ASN A 481 -10.79 -8.79 28.97
C ASN A 481 -9.80 -7.84 28.27
N GLU A 482 -8.73 -8.42 27.73
CA GLU A 482 -7.67 -7.70 27.02
C GLU A 482 -8.18 -6.99 25.74
N CYS A 483 -9.18 -7.55 25.04
CA CYS A 483 -9.72 -7.00 23.79
C CYS A 483 -10.39 -5.64 24.01
N GLU A 484 -11.09 -5.45 25.13
CA GLU A 484 -11.69 -4.16 25.49
C GLU A 484 -10.63 -3.06 25.63
N LEU A 485 -9.44 -3.39 26.15
CA LEU A 485 -8.33 -2.44 26.30
C LEU A 485 -7.62 -2.18 24.96
N GLU A 486 -7.48 -3.20 24.11
CA GLU A 486 -7.03 -3.00 22.73
C GLU A 486 -7.97 -2.03 21.98
N ALA A 487 -9.28 -2.20 22.10
CA ALA A 487 -10.26 -1.32 21.47
C ALA A 487 -10.15 0.14 21.98
N VAL A 488 -9.88 0.34 23.27
CA VAL A 488 -9.64 1.68 23.84
C VAL A 488 -8.40 2.33 23.22
N PHE A 489 -7.32 1.57 23.07
CA PHE A 489 -6.09 2.06 22.42
C PHE A 489 -6.36 2.48 20.97
N LEU A 490 -6.96 1.59 20.17
CA LEU A 490 -7.26 1.82 18.76
C LEU A 490 -8.16 3.04 18.57
N LYS A 491 -9.23 3.17 19.38
CA LYS A 491 -10.11 4.33 19.35
C LYS A 491 -9.34 5.64 19.57
N ALA A 492 -8.45 5.67 20.57
CA ALA A 492 -7.69 6.86 20.92
C ALA A 492 -6.69 7.28 19.82
N CYS A 493 -6.11 6.32 19.09
CA CYS A 493 -5.29 6.61 17.91
C CYS A 493 -6.14 7.17 16.75
N VAL A 494 -7.24 6.49 16.43
CA VAL A 494 -8.11 6.85 15.30
C VAL A 494 -8.73 8.23 15.47
N GLU A 495 -9.20 8.58 16.67
CA GLU A 495 -9.79 9.91 16.94
C GLU A 495 -8.77 11.07 16.82
N ARG A 496 -7.47 10.74 16.79
CA ARG A 496 -6.35 11.68 16.57
C ARG A 496 -5.75 11.55 15.17
N ASN A 497 -6.49 10.95 14.24
CA ASN A 497 -6.13 10.74 12.84
C ASN A 497 -4.93 9.80 12.58
N ALA A 498 -4.51 9.01 13.57
CA ALA A 498 -3.60 7.88 13.36
C ALA A 498 -4.41 6.60 13.17
N LYS A 499 -4.87 6.37 11.93
CA LYS A 499 -5.80 5.28 11.59
C LYS A 499 -5.17 3.90 11.69
N ASN A 500 -3.86 3.81 11.48
CA ASN A 500 -3.11 2.57 11.47
C ASN A 500 -2.25 2.45 12.74
N GLN A 501 -2.05 1.21 13.18
CA GLN A 501 -1.04 0.92 14.19
C GLN A 501 0.26 0.51 13.50
N ALA A 502 1.40 0.80 14.12
CA ALA A 502 2.71 0.46 13.57
C ALA A 502 2.93 -1.06 13.56
N TYR A 503 2.32 -1.76 14.51
CA TYR A 503 2.31 -3.21 14.69
C TYR A 503 1.02 -3.61 15.43
N HIS A 504 0.75 -4.92 15.51
CA HIS A 504 -0.36 -5.42 16.31
C HIS A 504 -0.11 -5.15 17.79
N SER A 505 -1.06 -4.48 18.46
CA SER A 505 -0.98 -4.21 19.88
C SER A 505 -0.80 -5.50 20.67
N ILE A 506 0.02 -5.44 21.71
CA ILE A 506 0.22 -6.50 22.69
C ILE A 506 -0.44 -6.04 23.98
N VAL A 507 -1.54 -6.70 24.33
CA VAL A 507 -2.33 -6.37 25.52
C VAL A 507 -2.35 -7.60 26.41
N ALA A 508 -1.36 -7.69 27.30
CA ALA A 508 -1.05 -8.94 27.99
C ALA A 508 -1.24 -8.80 29.51
N ALA A 509 -2.28 -9.44 30.06
CA ALA A 509 -2.54 -9.45 31.50
C ALA A 509 -1.79 -10.60 32.20
N GLY A 510 -1.13 -10.29 33.33
CA GLY A 510 -0.45 -11.28 34.18
C GLY A 510 0.55 -12.14 33.41
N GLU A 511 0.44 -13.46 33.50
CA GLU A 511 1.38 -14.42 32.88
C GLU A 511 1.50 -14.30 31.36
N HIS A 512 0.50 -13.74 30.66
CA HIS A 512 0.60 -13.51 29.22
C HIS A 512 1.73 -12.52 28.86
N ALA A 513 2.07 -11.60 29.77
CA ALA A 513 3.17 -10.66 29.60
C ALA A 513 4.55 -11.36 29.48
N ALA A 514 4.64 -12.65 29.83
CA ALA A 514 5.83 -13.48 29.58
C ALA A 514 6.00 -13.91 28.11
N THR A 515 4.99 -13.68 27.25
CA THR A 515 5.04 -13.93 25.80
C THR A 515 5.34 -12.62 25.07
N LEU A 516 6.53 -12.50 24.49
CA LEU A 516 7.06 -11.22 24.01
C LEU A 516 6.19 -10.52 22.96
N HIS A 517 5.64 -11.27 21.99
CA HIS A 517 4.73 -10.78 20.94
C HIS A 517 3.33 -11.39 21.11
N TYR A 518 2.74 -11.23 22.28
CA TYR A 518 1.38 -11.71 22.57
C TYR A 518 0.33 -10.85 21.85
N VAL A 519 -0.36 -11.43 20.86
CA VAL A 519 -1.41 -10.73 20.08
C VAL A 519 -2.77 -11.42 20.14
N HIS A 520 -2.94 -12.35 21.08
CA HIS A 520 -4.23 -13.03 21.26
C HIS A 520 -5.29 -12.08 21.83
N ASN A 521 -4.88 -11.20 22.74
CA ASN A 521 -5.63 -10.05 23.26
C ASN A 521 -7.11 -10.33 23.56
N ALA A 522 -7.44 -11.50 24.09
CA ALA A 522 -8.82 -11.90 24.30
C ALA A 522 -9.04 -12.59 25.65
N ALA A 523 -7.99 -12.72 26.46
CA ALA A 523 -8.12 -13.42 27.72
C ALA A 523 -8.88 -12.57 28.75
N PRO A 524 -9.64 -13.22 29.66
CA PRO A 524 -10.32 -12.53 30.75
C PRO A 524 -9.35 -11.83 31.70
N ILE A 525 -9.71 -10.62 32.12
CA ILE A 525 -9.06 -9.88 33.19
C ILE A 525 -9.88 -10.11 34.47
N THR A 526 -9.32 -10.88 35.41
CA THR A 526 -9.99 -11.24 36.66
C THR A 526 -9.16 -10.79 37.87
N ASP A 527 -8.03 -11.46 38.08
CA ASP A 527 -7.21 -11.38 39.29
C ASP A 527 -5.74 -11.06 38.99
N GLN A 528 -5.39 -10.85 37.71
CA GLN A 528 -4.05 -10.45 37.31
C GLN A 528 -3.69 -9.10 37.95
N ASN A 529 -2.46 -8.98 38.47
CA ASN A 529 -1.99 -7.73 39.06
C ASN A 529 -1.60 -6.71 37.99
N LEU A 530 -0.80 -7.14 37.01
CA LEU A 530 -0.24 -6.29 35.97
C LEU A 530 -0.91 -6.50 34.61
N LEU A 531 -0.88 -5.44 33.82
CA LEU A 531 -1.02 -5.48 32.37
C LEU A 531 0.22 -4.88 31.74
N LEU A 532 0.81 -5.61 30.79
CA LEU A 532 1.82 -5.10 29.87
C LEU A 532 1.11 -4.70 28.59
N LEU A 533 1.11 -3.40 28.31
CA LEU A 533 0.62 -2.81 27.07
C LEU A 533 1.83 -2.41 26.24
N ASP A 534 2.05 -3.09 25.13
CA ASP A 534 3.02 -2.72 24.11
C ASP A 534 2.24 -2.39 22.84
N ALA A 535 2.13 -1.10 22.55
CA ALA A 535 1.31 -0.60 21.45
C ALA A 535 1.77 0.79 21.00
N GLY A 536 1.74 1.02 19.69
CA GLY A 536 2.13 2.28 19.08
C GLY A 536 1.43 2.52 17.74
N CYS A 537 1.02 3.76 17.51
CA CYS A 537 0.39 4.16 16.27
C CYS A 537 1.41 4.37 15.15
N GLU A 538 0.92 4.33 13.91
CA GLU A 538 1.64 4.79 12.72
C GLU A 538 0.99 6.08 12.22
N LEU A 539 1.80 7.13 12.02
CA LEU A 539 1.36 8.40 11.45
C LEU A 539 2.15 8.67 10.17
N ASP A 540 1.45 8.77 9.04
CA ASP A 540 2.05 8.99 7.71
C ASP A 540 3.25 8.05 7.45
N CYS A 541 3.04 6.75 7.74
CA CYS A 541 4.05 5.68 7.70
C CYS A 541 5.15 5.70 8.76
N TYR A 542 5.26 6.71 9.65
CA TYR A 542 6.23 6.71 10.75
C TYR A 542 5.67 6.09 12.02
N ALA A 543 6.43 5.15 12.58
CA ALA A 543 6.07 4.39 13.75
C ALA A 543 6.40 5.14 15.05
N SER A 544 5.55 4.92 16.04
CA SER A 544 5.95 4.94 17.46
C SER A 544 5.90 3.53 18.01
N ASP A 545 6.75 3.25 19.00
CA ASP A 545 6.81 1.96 19.71
C ASP A 545 6.91 2.24 21.21
N ILE A 546 5.92 1.81 22.00
CA ILE A 546 5.82 2.19 23.41
C ILE A 546 5.25 1.02 24.18
N THR A 547 6.02 0.56 25.17
CA THR A 547 5.59 -0.38 26.17
C THR A 547 5.45 0.26 27.55
N ARG A 548 4.31 0.05 28.20
CA ARG A 548 4.08 0.34 29.61
C ARG A 548 3.52 -0.88 30.31
N THR A 549 4.05 -1.16 31.50
CA THR A 549 3.49 -2.17 32.40
C THR A 549 2.91 -1.48 33.62
N PHE A 550 1.66 -1.76 33.98
CA PHE A 550 0.97 -1.06 35.06
C PHE A 550 0.00 -1.97 35.81
N PRO A 551 -0.32 -1.67 37.08
CA PRO A 551 -1.24 -2.48 37.87
C PRO A 551 -2.68 -2.22 37.43
N ILE A 552 -3.41 -3.27 37.05
CA ILE A 552 -4.78 -3.17 36.51
C ILE A 552 -5.74 -2.48 37.48
N LYS A 553 -5.57 -2.75 38.79
CA LYS A 553 -6.39 -2.18 39.87
C LYS A 553 -5.73 -0.96 40.54
N GLY A 554 -4.65 -0.42 39.96
CA GLY A 554 -3.95 0.77 40.45
C GLY A 554 -2.96 0.52 41.60
N GLU A 555 -2.72 -0.74 41.99
CA GLU A 555 -1.80 -1.11 43.06
C GLU A 555 -0.89 -2.27 42.66
N PHE A 556 0.42 -2.08 42.80
CA PHE A 556 1.40 -3.14 42.61
C PHE A 556 1.41 -4.10 43.82
N THR A 557 1.64 -5.39 43.59
CA THR A 557 2.08 -6.30 44.65
C THR A 557 3.56 -6.04 45.00
N ALA A 558 4.05 -6.64 46.08
CA ALA A 558 5.45 -6.51 46.46
C ALA A 558 6.38 -7.04 45.36
N GLU A 559 6.04 -8.19 44.78
CA GLU A 559 6.79 -8.87 43.73
C GLU A 559 6.75 -8.06 42.42
N SER A 560 5.58 -7.59 41.98
CA SER A 560 5.48 -6.82 40.73
C SER A 560 6.16 -5.45 40.85
N LEU A 561 6.03 -4.77 41.99
CA LEU A 561 6.73 -3.51 42.26
C LEU A 561 8.26 -3.68 42.25
N ALA A 562 8.75 -4.77 42.84
CA ALA A 562 10.18 -5.05 42.89
C ALA A 562 10.77 -5.22 41.49
N ILE A 563 10.10 -5.97 40.61
CA ILE A 563 10.53 -6.15 39.22
C ILE A 563 10.39 -4.85 38.44
N TYR A 564 9.29 -4.12 38.61
CA TYR A 564 9.09 -2.81 37.98
C TYR A 564 10.22 -1.83 38.26
N LYS A 565 10.65 -1.73 39.53
CA LYS A 565 11.77 -0.87 39.93
C LYS A 565 13.09 -1.26 39.26
N ILE A 566 13.36 -2.57 39.11
CA ILE A 566 14.57 -3.04 38.44
C ILE A 566 14.52 -2.65 36.95
N VAL A 567 13.41 -2.89 36.27
CA VAL A 567 13.27 -2.57 34.84
C VAL A 567 13.32 -1.05 34.59
N LEU A 568 12.71 -0.24 35.47
CA LEU A 568 12.82 1.22 35.40
C LEU A 568 14.27 1.70 35.58
N ASP A 569 15.02 1.09 36.51
CA ASP A 569 16.45 1.37 36.71
C ASP A 569 17.29 0.95 35.49
N MET A 570 17.01 -0.23 34.92
CA MET A 570 17.63 -0.69 33.67
C MET A 570 17.43 0.34 32.56
N GLN A 571 16.19 0.79 32.33
CA GLN A 571 15.87 1.73 31.26
C GLN A 571 16.56 3.07 31.48
N ASN A 572 16.44 3.64 32.68
CA ASN A 572 17.01 4.95 33.00
C ASN A 572 18.54 4.95 32.84
N GLN A 573 19.24 3.94 33.34
CA GLN A 573 20.70 3.87 33.18
C GLN A 573 21.13 3.62 31.74
N CYS A 574 20.40 2.80 30.98
CA CYS A 574 20.69 2.57 29.57
C CYS A 574 20.49 3.83 28.75
N ILE A 575 19.36 4.54 28.93
CA ILE A 575 19.08 5.83 28.29
C ILE A 575 20.17 6.86 28.64
N ASN A 576 20.56 6.97 29.92
CA ASN A 576 21.61 7.89 30.35
C ASN A 576 22.99 7.63 29.71
N ALA A 577 23.24 6.41 29.24
CA ALA A 577 24.48 6.07 28.53
C ALA A 577 24.48 6.48 27.05
N LEU A 578 23.32 6.87 26.49
CA LEU A 578 23.16 7.11 25.07
C LEU A 578 23.71 8.47 24.63
N LYS A 579 24.56 8.41 23.60
CA LYS A 579 25.09 9.52 22.81
C LYS A 579 25.66 9.00 21.50
N ALA A 580 25.89 9.89 20.54
CA ALA A 580 26.53 9.53 19.28
C ALA A 580 27.86 8.79 19.52
N GLY A 581 28.07 7.70 18.78
CA GLY A 581 29.26 6.84 18.86
C GLY A 581 29.26 5.80 19.98
N VAL A 582 28.23 5.75 20.85
CA VAL A 582 28.12 4.68 21.86
C VAL A 582 27.94 3.33 21.17
N ASN A 583 28.62 2.28 21.66
CA ASN A 583 28.43 0.92 21.19
C ASN A 583 27.20 0.30 21.86
N TRP A 584 26.17 -0.01 21.06
CA TRP A 584 24.90 -0.55 21.52
C TRP A 584 25.04 -1.90 22.23
N ASP A 585 25.98 -2.74 21.80
CA ASP A 585 26.27 -4.03 22.43
C ASP A 585 26.66 -3.83 23.91
N HIS A 586 27.44 -2.79 24.22
CA HIS A 586 27.82 -2.47 25.61
C HIS A 586 26.64 -1.93 26.44
N VAL A 587 25.70 -1.22 25.81
CA VAL A 587 24.48 -0.75 26.51
C VAL A 587 23.57 -1.93 26.81
N HIS A 588 23.46 -2.90 25.89
CA HIS A 588 22.76 -4.16 26.11
C HIS A 588 23.38 -4.96 27.27
N GLU A 589 24.70 -5.07 27.33
CA GLU A 589 25.39 -5.67 28.48
C GLU A 589 25.13 -4.92 29.80
N LEU A 590 25.08 -3.59 29.76
CA LEU A 590 24.75 -2.76 30.93
C LEU A 590 23.37 -3.13 31.49
N ALA A 591 22.36 -3.26 30.61
CA ALA A 591 21.02 -3.69 31.01
C ALA A 591 21.06 -5.04 31.75
N HIS A 592 21.80 -6.03 31.23
CA HIS A 592 21.96 -7.33 31.89
C HIS A 592 22.68 -7.24 33.23
N LYS A 593 23.73 -6.40 33.37
CA LYS A 593 24.44 -6.20 34.64
C LYS A 593 23.52 -5.60 35.70
N ILE A 594 22.64 -4.66 35.32
CA ILE A 594 21.64 -4.07 36.22
C ILE A 594 20.59 -5.11 36.60
N ALA A 595 20.08 -5.90 35.63
CA ALA A 595 19.14 -6.98 35.90
C ALA A 595 19.72 -8.01 36.89
N ILE A 596 20.97 -8.44 36.69
CA ILE A 596 21.66 -9.37 37.61
C ILE A 596 21.73 -8.79 39.02
N LYS A 597 22.16 -7.53 39.16
CA LYS A 597 22.23 -6.85 40.46
C LYS A 597 20.86 -6.79 41.14
N GLY A 598 19.82 -6.44 40.39
CA GLY A 598 18.45 -6.38 40.91
C GLY A 598 17.94 -7.74 41.37
N LEU A 599 18.07 -8.77 40.53
CA LEU A 599 17.59 -10.12 40.81
C LEU A 599 18.38 -10.80 41.93
N LEU A 600 19.69 -10.51 42.09
CA LEU A 600 20.47 -10.89 43.27
C LEU A 600 19.92 -10.23 44.54
N GLY A 601 19.58 -8.94 44.48
CA GLY A 601 19.00 -8.20 45.60
C GLY A 601 17.64 -8.76 46.08
N LEU A 602 16.89 -9.40 45.18
CA LEU A 602 15.63 -10.09 45.50
C LEU A 602 15.84 -11.55 45.97
N GLY A 603 17.06 -12.07 45.89
CA GLY A 603 17.37 -13.48 46.16
C GLY A 603 16.88 -14.44 45.06
N LEU A 604 16.45 -13.94 43.89
CA LEU A 604 16.06 -14.75 42.74
C LEU A 604 17.28 -15.42 42.10
N LEU A 605 18.39 -14.68 42.02
CA LEU A 605 19.68 -15.21 41.61
C LEU A 605 20.58 -15.49 42.82
N LYS A 606 21.52 -16.43 42.67
CA LYS A 606 22.56 -16.77 43.65
C LYS A 606 23.94 -16.78 43.00
N GLY A 607 24.97 -16.51 43.78
CA GLY A 607 26.37 -16.58 43.34
C GLY A 607 26.99 -15.20 43.08
N ASP A 608 28.12 -15.19 42.36
CA ASP A 608 28.85 -13.97 42.01
C ASP A 608 28.26 -13.29 40.77
N ALA A 609 28.18 -11.95 40.78
CA ALA A 609 27.57 -11.19 39.69
C ALA A 609 28.34 -11.30 38.37
N ALA A 610 29.68 -11.37 38.40
CA ALA A 610 30.47 -11.53 37.18
C ALA A 610 30.30 -12.94 36.61
N GLU A 611 30.26 -13.95 37.46
CA GLU A 611 30.00 -15.34 37.04
C GLU A 611 28.62 -15.48 36.38
N LEU A 612 27.57 -14.90 36.97
CA LEU A 612 26.22 -14.89 36.42
C LEU A 612 26.17 -14.23 35.02
N PHE A 613 26.93 -13.15 34.85
CA PHE A 613 27.03 -12.43 33.58
C PHE A 613 27.79 -13.26 32.54
N ASP A 614 28.95 -13.82 32.90
CA ASP A 614 29.78 -14.64 32.02
C ASP A 614 29.04 -15.90 31.54
N LYS A 615 28.24 -16.52 32.42
CA LYS A 615 27.41 -17.68 32.10
C LYS A 615 26.08 -17.35 31.42
N ARG A 616 25.80 -16.07 31.18
CA ARG A 616 24.57 -15.57 30.53
C ARG A 616 23.29 -15.96 31.27
N ILE A 617 23.33 -16.10 32.60
CA ILE A 617 22.18 -16.54 33.40
C ILE A 617 21.00 -15.56 33.29
N SER A 618 21.28 -14.27 33.17
CA SER A 618 20.26 -13.23 32.98
C SER A 618 19.41 -13.39 31.72
N VAL A 619 19.89 -14.11 30.70
CA VAL A 619 19.14 -14.36 29.46
C VAL A 619 17.88 -15.21 29.71
N ALA A 620 17.84 -15.96 30.81
CA ALA A 620 16.63 -16.67 31.24
C ALA A 620 15.46 -15.73 31.55
N PHE A 621 15.77 -14.51 32.02
CA PHE A 621 14.80 -13.50 32.45
C PHE A 621 14.68 -12.33 31.48
N PHE A 622 15.72 -12.04 30.69
CA PHE A 622 15.73 -10.98 29.68
C PHE A 622 16.23 -11.57 28.35
N PRO A 623 15.36 -12.22 27.56
CA PRO A 623 15.77 -13.03 26.41
C PRO A 623 15.89 -12.28 25.07
N HIS A 624 15.37 -11.05 24.98
CA HIS A 624 15.38 -10.25 23.74
C HIS A 624 16.47 -9.18 23.77
N GLY A 625 16.67 -8.50 22.63
CA GLY A 625 17.58 -7.36 22.55
C GLY A 625 17.03 -6.14 23.29
N LEU A 626 17.91 -5.26 23.78
CA LEU A 626 17.55 -4.02 24.47
C LEU A 626 16.69 -3.04 23.65
N GLY A 627 16.70 -3.17 22.33
CA GLY A 627 15.95 -2.30 21.43
C GLY A 627 16.49 -2.30 20.02
N HIS A 628 15.92 -1.43 19.19
CA HIS A 628 16.10 -1.41 17.75
C HIS A 628 15.86 -0.02 17.16
N TYR A 629 16.38 0.22 15.95
CA TYR A 629 16.03 1.45 15.25
C TYR A 629 14.52 1.54 14.99
N LEU A 630 14.02 2.78 15.00
CA LEU A 630 12.62 3.14 14.75
C LEU A 630 12.55 4.22 13.67
N GLY A 631 11.56 4.13 12.77
CA GLY A 631 11.34 5.12 11.73
C GLY A 631 10.09 4.80 10.91
N LEU A 632 10.26 4.60 9.60
CA LEU A 632 9.17 4.18 8.71
C LEU A 632 8.65 2.75 8.96
N ASP A 633 9.44 1.96 9.69
CA ASP A 633 9.06 0.65 10.20
C ASP A 633 9.33 0.62 11.71
N THR A 634 8.55 -0.16 12.47
CA THR A 634 8.77 -0.38 13.91
C THR A 634 10.17 -0.93 14.16
N HIS A 635 10.48 -2.05 13.51
CA HIS A 635 11.84 -2.56 13.38
C HIS A 635 12.49 -1.96 12.14
N ASP A 636 13.04 -0.75 12.26
CA ASP A 636 13.61 0.01 11.14
C ASP A 636 14.90 -0.62 10.59
N SER A 637 15.24 -0.25 9.35
CA SER A 637 16.40 -0.82 8.64
C SER A 637 17.75 -0.31 9.19
N GLY A 638 18.85 -0.94 8.75
CA GLY A 638 20.21 -0.46 9.04
C GLY A 638 20.79 -0.88 10.40
N GLY A 639 20.12 -1.75 11.14
CA GLY A 639 20.57 -2.24 12.45
C GLY A 639 21.71 -3.27 12.44
N ASN A 640 22.01 -3.93 11.31
CA ASN A 640 23.07 -4.95 11.22
C ASN A 640 22.90 -6.12 12.22
N ALA A 641 21.65 -6.59 12.42
CA ALA A 641 21.35 -7.74 13.27
C ALA A 641 22.18 -8.98 12.88
N ASN A 642 22.61 -9.75 13.88
CA ASN A 642 23.32 -11.01 13.68
C ASN A 642 22.60 -12.17 14.40
N TYR A 643 21.52 -12.66 13.79
CA TYR A 643 20.75 -13.78 14.34
C TYR A 643 21.51 -15.12 14.36
N ALA A 644 22.67 -15.19 13.69
CA ALA A 644 23.55 -16.35 13.71
C ALA A 644 24.57 -16.31 14.88
N ASP A 645 24.55 -15.27 15.71
CA ASP A 645 25.45 -15.15 16.86
C ASP A 645 25.28 -16.36 17.81
N LYS A 646 26.42 -16.97 18.14
CA LYS A 646 26.44 -18.13 19.04
C LYS A 646 26.19 -17.72 20.48
N ASP A 647 26.58 -16.49 20.85
CA ASP A 647 26.25 -15.95 22.15
C ASP A 647 24.79 -15.52 22.18
N VAL A 648 24.00 -16.24 22.98
CA VAL A 648 22.55 -16.05 23.08
C VAL A 648 22.16 -14.68 23.63
N MET A 649 23.05 -14.00 24.36
CA MET A 649 22.79 -12.64 24.86
C MET A 649 22.71 -11.63 23.71
N PHE A 650 23.47 -11.80 22.63
CA PHE A 650 23.51 -10.85 21.51
C PHE A 650 22.71 -11.30 20.28
N ARG A 651 22.29 -12.57 20.23
CA ARG A 651 21.61 -13.17 19.08
C ARG A 651 20.37 -12.41 18.62
N TYR A 652 19.58 -11.89 19.57
CA TYR A 652 18.31 -11.21 19.27
C TYR A 652 18.41 -9.68 19.21
N LEU A 653 19.62 -9.11 19.31
CA LEU A 653 19.82 -7.69 19.03
C LEU A 653 19.55 -7.39 17.55
N ARG A 654 18.69 -6.40 17.32
CA ARG A 654 18.35 -5.91 15.98
C ARG A 654 19.30 -4.81 15.51
N THR A 655 19.87 -4.08 16.45
CA THR A 655 20.94 -3.09 16.23
C THR A 655 22.25 -3.63 16.79
N ARG A 656 23.35 -3.49 16.06
CA ARG A 656 24.71 -3.85 16.50
C ARG A 656 25.69 -2.73 16.22
N GLY A 657 26.68 -2.56 17.10
CA GLY A 657 27.76 -1.59 16.91
C GLY A 657 27.39 -0.17 17.33
N THR A 658 28.00 0.84 16.71
CA THR A 658 27.91 2.23 17.16
C THR A 658 26.65 2.93 16.66
N LEU A 659 25.96 3.65 17.55
CA LEU A 659 24.82 4.48 17.18
C LEU A 659 25.27 5.82 16.59
N PRO A 660 24.78 6.23 15.40
CA PRO A 660 25.11 7.53 14.83
C PRO A 660 24.26 8.65 15.45
N GLU A 661 24.70 9.89 15.30
CA GLU A 661 23.88 11.06 15.65
C GLU A 661 22.59 11.06 14.81
N ARG A 662 21.48 11.50 15.42
CA ARG A 662 20.14 11.61 14.81
C ARG A 662 19.47 10.29 14.44
N SER A 663 20.01 9.14 14.85
CA SER A 663 19.21 7.90 14.82
C SER A 663 18.17 7.91 15.95
N VAL A 664 17.03 7.27 15.71
CA VAL A 664 16.02 7.00 16.74
C VAL A 664 16.05 5.51 17.06
N ILE A 665 16.13 5.17 18.34
CA ILE A 665 16.24 3.80 18.84
C ILE A 665 15.27 3.57 20.00
N THR A 666 14.64 2.40 20.07
CA THR A 666 13.87 1.98 21.24
C THR A 666 14.81 1.59 22.38
N VAL A 667 14.40 1.85 23.63
CA VAL A 667 15.08 1.34 24.82
C VAL A 667 14.06 0.63 25.68
N GLU A 668 14.02 -0.70 25.53
CA GLU A 668 12.94 -1.57 25.96
C GLU A 668 13.41 -2.72 26.88
N PRO A 669 14.17 -2.47 27.96
CA PRO A 669 14.54 -3.55 28.87
C PRO A 669 13.29 -4.23 29.46
N GLY A 670 13.40 -5.52 29.71
CA GLY A 670 12.34 -6.27 30.37
C GLY A 670 12.85 -7.46 31.18
N ILE A 671 12.04 -7.85 32.17
CA ILE A 671 12.23 -9.05 32.98
C ILE A 671 10.96 -9.89 32.91
N TYR A 672 11.10 -11.15 32.51
CA TYR A 672 10.02 -12.08 32.23
C TYR A 672 10.18 -13.37 33.02
N PHE A 673 9.05 -13.89 33.49
CA PHE A 673 8.93 -15.16 34.19
C PHE A 673 8.24 -16.18 33.27
N CYS A 674 8.95 -16.55 32.20
CA CYS A 674 8.44 -17.51 31.22
C CYS A 674 8.90 -18.93 31.56
N ARG A 675 7.96 -19.82 31.89
CA ARG A 675 8.25 -21.23 32.23
C ARG A 675 9.05 -21.95 31.15
N PHE A 676 8.72 -21.75 29.88
CA PHE A 676 9.41 -22.39 28.76
C PHE A 676 10.87 -21.95 28.60
N ILE A 677 11.23 -20.77 29.10
CA ILE A 677 12.60 -20.23 29.02
C ILE A 677 13.37 -20.58 30.30
N ILE A 678 12.75 -20.45 31.48
CA ILE A 678 13.42 -20.60 32.77
C ILE A 678 13.52 -22.07 33.21
N GLU A 679 12.50 -22.90 33.00
CA GLU A 679 12.56 -24.31 33.43
C GLU A 679 13.75 -25.10 32.86
N PRO A 680 14.18 -24.91 31.60
CA PRO A 680 15.42 -25.50 31.11
C PRO A 680 16.66 -25.16 31.97
N TYR A 681 16.74 -23.96 32.55
CA TYR A 681 17.83 -23.58 33.45
C TYR A 681 17.73 -24.31 34.81
N LEU A 682 16.51 -24.58 35.28
CA LEU A 682 16.28 -25.33 36.54
C LEU A 682 16.59 -26.83 36.38
N LYS A 683 16.48 -27.35 35.16
CA LYS A 683 16.77 -28.77 34.82
C LYS A 683 18.26 -29.00 34.49
N ASP A 684 19.03 -27.95 34.25
CA ASP A 684 20.45 -28.01 33.93
C ASP A 684 21.29 -28.17 35.23
N GLU A 685 22.22 -29.14 35.23
CA GLU A 685 22.99 -29.52 36.43
C GLU A 685 23.84 -28.38 37.01
N GLU A 686 24.34 -27.49 36.15
CA GLU A 686 25.17 -26.37 36.54
C GLU A 686 24.29 -25.14 36.82
N LYS A 687 23.41 -24.79 35.87
CA LYS A 687 22.68 -23.52 35.89
C LYS A 687 21.63 -23.44 36.98
N LYS A 688 21.06 -24.57 37.41
CA LYS A 688 20.07 -24.62 38.50
C LYS A 688 20.59 -24.02 39.80
N ASN A 689 21.91 -24.06 40.03
CA ASN A 689 22.51 -23.55 41.27
C ASN A 689 22.50 -22.02 41.35
N TYR A 690 22.26 -21.32 40.23
CA TYR A 690 22.23 -19.86 40.16
C TYR A 690 20.83 -19.26 40.34
N ILE A 691 19.76 -20.07 40.36
CA ILE A 691 18.37 -19.59 40.47
C ILE A 691 17.75 -20.19 41.74
N ASP A 692 17.18 -19.34 42.61
CA ASP A 692 16.42 -19.82 43.76
C ASP A 692 14.98 -20.18 43.35
N GLU A 693 14.72 -21.46 43.13
CA GLU A 693 13.39 -21.96 42.77
C GLU A 693 12.30 -21.61 43.81
N SER A 694 12.65 -21.57 45.11
CA SER A 694 11.69 -21.25 46.17
C SER A 694 11.30 -19.77 46.18
N VAL A 695 12.21 -18.89 45.78
CA VAL A 695 11.91 -17.45 45.61
C VAL A 695 11.19 -17.24 44.28
N LEU A 696 11.64 -17.90 43.21
CA LEU A 696 11.07 -17.82 41.86
C LEU A 696 9.58 -18.12 41.85
N GLU A 697 9.11 -19.07 42.66
CA GLU A 697 7.69 -19.46 42.71
C GLU A 697 6.74 -18.30 43.00
N LYS A 698 7.21 -17.24 43.67
CA LYS A 698 6.42 -16.04 43.99
C LYS A 698 6.23 -15.11 42.79
N TYR A 699 7.06 -15.24 41.75
CA TYR A 699 7.14 -14.28 40.66
C TYR A 699 6.48 -14.74 39.35
N TRP A 700 6.04 -16.00 39.24
CA TRP A 700 5.38 -16.49 38.02
C TRP A 700 4.19 -15.61 37.62
N THR A 701 3.36 -15.21 38.59
CA THR A 701 2.16 -14.40 38.38
C THR A 701 2.47 -12.95 37.97
N VAL A 702 3.72 -12.48 38.12
CA VAL A 702 4.16 -11.20 37.55
C VAL A 702 4.10 -11.27 36.02
N GLY A 703 4.38 -12.44 35.44
CA GLY A 703 4.45 -12.66 34.00
C GLY A 703 5.65 -11.95 33.37
N GLY A 704 5.55 -10.64 33.18
CA GLY A 704 6.62 -9.82 32.64
C GLY A 704 6.43 -8.34 32.91
N VAL A 705 7.55 -7.63 32.99
CA VAL A 705 7.59 -6.17 32.98
C VAL A 705 8.53 -5.73 31.87
N ARG A 706 8.02 -4.86 30.99
CA ARG A 706 8.81 -4.11 30.00
C ARG A 706 8.44 -2.64 30.11
N ILE A 707 9.44 -1.78 29.93
CA ILE A 707 9.26 -0.33 29.84
C ILE A 707 10.07 0.12 28.64
N GLU A 708 9.41 0.78 27.70
CA GLU A 708 10.00 1.12 26.40
C GLU A 708 9.73 2.56 26.01
N ASP A 709 10.80 3.22 25.57
CA ASP A 709 10.79 4.61 25.10
C ASP A 709 11.54 4.72 23.76
N ASN A 710 11.11 5.67 22.94
CA ASN A 710 11.71 6.04 21.68
C ASN A 710 12.71 7.18 21.90
N VAL A 711 13.99 6.93 21.62
CA VAL A 711 15.07 7.85 21.99
C VAL A 711 15.84 8.31 20.77
N LEU A 712 15.89 9.63 20.57
CA LEU A 712 16.73 10.29 19.58
C LEU A 712 18.16 10.41 20.12
N ILE A 713 19.13 9.92 19.36
CA ILE A 713 20.55 10.08 19.69
C ILE A 713 21.01 11.47 19.27
N THR A 714 21.62 12.21 20.19
CA THR A 714 22.23 13.52 19.91
C THR A 714 23.75 13.41 20.02
N LYS A 715 24.47 14.46 19.59
CA LYS A 715 25.93 14.48 19.60
C LYS A 715 26.51 14.16 20.98
N ASP A 716 25.99 14.81 22.01
CA ASP A 716 26.52 14.77 23.37
C ASP A 716 25.62 14.00 24.36
N GLY A 717 24.52 13.41 23.87
CA GLY A 717 23.56 12.73 24.71
C GLY A 717 22.40 12.14 23.92
N HIS A 718 21.20 12.28 24.47
CA HIS A 718 20.00 11.77 23.87
C HIS A 718 18.83 12.72 24.15
N GLU A 719 17.73 12.45 23.48
CA GLU A 719 16.44 13.06 23.76
C GLU A 719 15.37 11.97 23.75
N ASN A 720 14.60 11.88 24.83
CA ASN A 720 13.50 10.96 24.91
C ASN A 720 12.25 11.55 24.22
N LEU A 721 11.79 10.91 23.15
CA LEU A 721 10.64 11.33 22.35
C LEU A 721 9.31 10.82 22.91
N THR A 722 9.33 9.98 23.95
CA THR A 722 8.15 9.33 24.53
C THR A 722 7.69 10.05 25.80
N PRO A 723 6.59 10.83 25.74
CA PRO A 723 6.07 11.51 26.92
C PRO A 723 5.20 10.61 27.83
N THR A 724 4.92 9.36 27.42
CA THR A 724 4.08 8.44 28.20
C THR A 724 4.61 8.26 29.63
N PRO A 725 3.77 8.44 30.67
CA PRO A 725 4.23 8.32 32.05
C PRO A 725 4.76 6.92 32.38
N LYS A 726 5.86 6.86 33.14
CA LYS A 726 6.53 5.62 33.57
C LYS A 726 6.93 5.60 35.04
N GLU A 727 6.82 6.72 35.73
CA GLU A 727 7.06 6.74 37.17
C GLU A 727 5.88 6.06 37.89
N ILE A 728 6.19 5.38 39.00
CA ILE A 728 5.23 4.55 39.74
C ILE A 728 4.03 5.39 40.19
N ASP A 729 4.27 6.58 40.73
CA ASP A 729 3.23 7.48 41.23
C ASP A 729 2.34 7.99 40.08
N ASP A 730 2.93 8.38 38.94
CA ASP A 730 2.18 8.85 37.77
C ASP A 730 1.26 7.75 37.21
N ILE A 731 1.79 6.53 37.04
CA ILE A 731 1.02 5.39 36.54
C ILE A 731 -0.13 5.04 37.49
N THR A 732 0.16 4.92 38.79
CA THR A 732 -0.87 4.52 39.76
C THR A 732 -1.95 5.59 39.91
N GLN A 733 -1.58 6.88 39.83
CA GLN A 733 -2.52 7.98 39.80
C GLN A 733 -3.40 7.95 38.53
N LEU A 734 -2.82 7.69 37.36
CA LEU A 734 -3.56 7.58 36.11
C LEU A 734 -4.59 6.44 36.14
N VAL A 735 -4.18 5.25 36.58
CA VAL A 735 -5.09 4.10 36.69
C VAL A 735 -6.23 4.37 37.69
N LYS A 736 -5.94 5.11 38.76
CA LYS A 736 -6.94 5.49 39.78
C LYS A 736 -7.81 6.69 39.38
N SER A 737 -7.47 7.41 38.31
CA SER A 737 -8.26 8.56 37.84
C SER A 737 -9.55 8.08 37.16
N ILE A 738 -10.70 8.57 37.64
CA ILE A 738 -12.05 8.17 37.18
C ILE A 738 -12.58 9.11 36.12
#